data_AF-A0A2U2Z7T8-F1
#
_entry.id   AF-A0A2U2Z7T8-F1
#
_cell.length_a   1.000
_cell.length_b   1.000
_cell.length_c   1.000
_cell.angle_alpha   90.00
_cell.angle_beta   90.00
_cell.angle_gamma   90.00
#
_symmetry.space_group_name_H-M   'P 1'
#
loop_
_entity.id
_entity.type
_entity.pdbx_description
1 polymer ?
#
loop_
_entity_poly.entity_id
_entity_poly.type
_entity_poly.pdbx_seq_one_letter_code
_entity_poly.pdbx_strand_id
1 'polypeptide(L)'
;MSYYRNRALRRAAETRAAAGLDTLRGRQPVTVASIGGQQSLTMALDAEARGYANSAVAYRCVAAIADNGSSVPLAVRQPDGSVIDGHPVAHLFNKRPNPLMSARVFKSLMLQQGELAGQAFVWLDRGETGLGPVTEMHLVYDQVDIIVDKPLAQRPTTTNIVGFMVRRLDGTQVPVLPEEMLWLRYPHPFDPLGCLPPWRAARHAVDMDAYAREWQRSSYANGARPTGVVYLGDMNENEFNQVKAAWRSSMQGPENAGKNLLVRSTPGGGGQAGGKGIGYERLTFTPEEMAYLESRMANSAEVMMAFGIPHDYLAAGTTYENRSAAKATLWSDTISPKLEIIGSEIDRVLLPSDMEEAGWDLAGVAALQDSQDSVANRTRASVYADTLTIDEARAELGYDPLPGGLGVHTLTPYRSQFAPVQGQAGSDDARSWDADFSRLLQPTPDVTAVVERTVETVLTRLLGGAPPQVDARPTPRRLELTRADDAPSSPSLTDINEAYDELERAGRRAVQALAKEQRERVLRDFDRLMAKPQRSAQWLEETRTQACALAREQSLTLAPPDPEQVLAARLTDMDVATGPDGWEERIKVREIFDGRYWKRRTAEVVRPFVERVWKRGGTEIIGSFDLDEPDVAQALKDRIDELSGQVTATTEQVLRAQLLAAGVAEGESIPELRARLQKVFTNLSDFRATMIARTETVGGYNQASFLAALDAGAVRKTWLATADKRTRETHRQENGRSVAMNKRFTLTKSRWPADPTAPAAQSIQCRCALTFEFEES
;
A
#
# COMPACT_ATOMS: atom_id res chain seq x y z
N MET A 1 45.00 -6.23 34.88
CA MET A 1 43.57 -6.31 34.52
C MET A 1 43.15 -5.43 33.32
N SER A 2 43.87 -4.36 32.95
CA SER A 2 43.51 -3.52 31.78
C SER A 2 43.85 -4.17 30.42
N TYR A 3 44.90 -4.99 30.35
CA TYR A 3 45.40 -5.60 29.11
C TYR A 3 44.49 -6.72 28.53
N TYR A 4 43.77 -7.46 29.38
CA TYR A 4 42.87 -8.53 28.96
C TYR A 4 41.52 -8.00 28.45
N ARG A 5 41.06 -6.86 28.96
CA ARG A 5 39.78 -6.24 28.56
C ARG A 5 39.84 -5.67 27.13
N ASN A 6 40.99 -5.10 26.76
CA ASN A 6 41.20 -4.57 25.40
C ASN A 6 41.37 -5.65 24.32
N ARG A 7 41.88 -6.85 24.67
CA ARG A 7 42.01 -7.97 23.73
C ARG A 7 40.68 -8.64 23.41
N ALA A 8 39.77 -8.71 24.39
CA ALA A 8 38.40 -9.19 24.18
C ALA A 8 37.57 -8.22 23.34
N LEU A 9 37.72 -6.91 23.57
CA LEU A 9 37.03 -5.88 22.79
C LEU A 9 37.56 -5.77 21.35
N ARG A 10 38.88 -5.95 21.12
CA ARG A 10 39.43 -6.03 19.76
C ARG A 10 38.98 -7.28 19.01
N ARG A 11 38.95 -8.45 19.65
CA ARG A 11 38.40 -9.69 19.04
C ARG A 11 36.91 -9.57 18.72
N ALA A 12 36.13 -8.90 19.56
CA ALA A 12 34.70 -8.63 19.32
C ALA A 12 34.47 -7.58 18.21
N ALA A 13 35.40 -6.63 18.05
CA ALA A 13 35.36 -5.66 16.96
C ALA A 13 35.81 -6.26 15.61
N GLU A 14 36.79 -7.16 15.61
CA GLU A 14 37.25 -7.90 14.43
C GLU A 14 36.20 -8.92 13.95
N THR A 15 35.45 -9.57 14.86
CA THR A 15 34.32 -10.44 14.47
C THR A 15 33.10 -9.67 13.95
N ARG A 16 32.91 -8.41 14.36
CA ARG A 16 31.85 -7.54 13.79
C ARG A 16 32.17 -7.02 12.40
N ALA A 17 33.44 -6.94 12.01
CA ALA A 17 33.85 -6.47 10.69
C ALA A 17 33.77 -7.56 9.60
N ALA A 18 33.68 -8.84 9.98
CA ALA A 18 33.54 -9.98 9.06
C ALA A 18 32.09 -10.51 8.94
N ALA A 19 31.11 -9.76 9.43
CA ALA A 19 29.71 -10.16 9.46
C ALA A 19 29.02 -9.94 8.11
N GLY A 20 29.38 -10.77 7.12
CA GLY A 20 28.50 -11.07 5.99
C GLY A 20 27.25 -11.83 6.45
N LEU A 21 26.35 -12.11 5.51
CA LEU A 21 25.03 -12.78 5.64
C LEU A 21 24.89 -13.92 6.69
N ASP A 22 25.97 -14.53 7.18
CA ASP A 22 25.95 -15.59 8.20
C ASP A 22 25.54 -15.12 9.61
N THR A 23 25.71 -13.84 10.00
CA THR A 23 25.24 -13.38 11.32
C THR A 23 23.71 -13.30 11.45
N LEU A 24 22.98 -13.24 10.32
CA LEU A 24 21.51 -13.34 10.31
C LEU A 24 21.03 -14.78 10.48
N ARG A 25 21.82 -15.78 10.06
CA ARG A 25 21.52 -17.21 10.25
C ARG A 25 21.68 -17.67 11.71
N GLY A 26 22.49 -16.96 12.50
CA GLY A 26 22.80 -17.30 13.90
C GLY A 26 21.82 -16.77 14.95
N ARG A 27 20.75 -16.05 14.57
CA ARG A 27 19.70 -15.68 15.54
C ARG A 27 18.93 -16.94 15.92
N GLN A 28 19.28 -17.51 17.07
CA GLN A 28 18.47 -18.59 17.64
C GLN A 28 17.06 -18.06 17.96
N PRO A 29 16.00 -18.84 17.68
CA PRO A 29 14.65 -18.52 18.14
C PRO A 29 14.63 -18.27 19.65
N VAL A 30 13.62 -17.54 20.13
CA VAL A 30 13.42 -17.25 21.56
C VAL A 30 13.56 -18.55 22.38
N THR A 31 14.52 -18.57 23.30
CA THR A 31 14.67 -19.67 24.25
C THR A 31 13.55 -19.59 25.27
N VAL A 32 12.70 -20.61 25.32
CA VAL A 32 11.69 -20.75 26.37
C VAL A 32 12.38 -21.30 27.62
N ALA A 33 12.35 -20.54 28.71
CA ALA A 33 12.82 -21.01 30.00
C ALA A 33 11.66 -21.70 30.72
N SER A 34 11.75 -23.01 30.95
CA SER A 34 10.83 -23.71 31.83
C SER A 34 11.42 -23.75 33.25
N ILE A 35 10.57 -23.97 34.26
CA ILE A 35 10.98 -24.14 35.68
C ILE A 35 11.90 -25.37 35.86
N GLY A 36 12.00 -26.25 34.86
CA GLY A 36 12.90 -27.42 34.82
C GLY A 36 14.18 -27.25 33.98
N GLY A 37 14.42 -26.08 33.37
CA GLY A 37 15.63 -25.81 32.59
C GLY A 37 15.41 -24.98 31.31
N GLN A 38 16.50 -24.54 30.68
CA GLN A 38 16.45 -23.94 29.35
C GLN A 38 16.49 -25.05 28.29
N GLN A 39 15.38 -25.24 27.58
CA GLN A 39 15.36 -26.05 26.36
C GLN A 39 14.83 -25.20 25.22
N SER A 40 15.56 -25.19 24.10
CA SER A 40 15.03 -24.70 22.83
C SER A 40 14.02 -25.72 22.33
N LEU A 41 12.71 -25.41 22.44
CA LEU A 41 11.63 -26.17 21.79
C LEU A 41 11.83 -26.29 20.27
N THR A 42 12.65 -25.43 19.68
CA THR A 42 12.91 -25.35 18.24
C THR A 42 13.97 -26.32 17.69
N MET A 43 14.62 -27.16 18.52
CA MET A 43 15.82 -27.92 18.09
C MET A 43 15.65 -29.45 17.96
N ALA A 44 14.42 -29.95 18.01
CA ALA A 44 14.10 -31.30 17.56
C ALA A 44 12.97 -31.23 16.52
N LEU A 45 13.18 -30.44 15.45
CA LEU A 45 12.29 -30.50 14.29
C LEU A 45 12.39 -31.93 13.73
N ASP A 46 11.26 -32.64 13.79
CA ASP A 46 11.07 -33.94 13.18
C ASP A 46 11.52 -33.88 11.70
N ALA A 47 11.92 -35.02 11.11
CA ALA A 47 12.43 -35.03 9.73
C ALA A 47 11.46 -34.34 8.74
N GLU A 48 10.16 -34.38 9.04
CA GLU A 48 9.09 -33.76 8.25
C GLU A 48 9.04 -32.23 8.39
N ALA A 49 9.29 -31.69 9.59
CA ALA A 49 9.29 -30.25 9.83
C ALA A 49 10.52 -29.55 9.22
N ARG A 50 11.62 -30.31 9.01
CA ARG A 50 12.79 -29.84 8.25
C ARG A 50 12.46 -29.61 6.77
N GLY A 51 11.63 -30.45 6.16
CA GLY A 51 11.23 -30.28 4.75
C GLY A 51 10.49 -28.95 4.52
N TYR A 52 9.53 -28.63 5.39
CA TYR A 52 8.76 -27.38 5.32
C TYR A 52 9.64 -26.15 5.51
N ALA A 53 10.50 -26.15 6.53
CA ALA A 53 11.42 -25.04 6.80
C ALA A 53 12.44 -24.81 5.67
N ASN A 54 12.73 -25.85 4.88
CA ASN A 54 13.71 -25.79 3.79
C ASN A 54 13.09 -25.31 2.47
N SER A 55 11.81 -25.53 2.21
CA SER A 55 11.15 -25.14 0.95
C SER A 55 10.42 -23.79 1.06
N ALA A 56 10.95 -22.78 0.36
CA ALA A 56 10.34 -21.46 0.32
C ALA A 56 8.95 -21.47 -0.35
N VAL A 57 8.75 -22.34 -1.35
CA VAL A 57 7.47 -22.48 -2.05
C VAL A 57 6.42 -23.03 -1.10
N ALA A 58 6.71 -24.13 -0.41
CA ALA A 58 5.78 -24.72 0.55
C ALA A 58 5.47 -23.77 1.72
N TYR A 59 6.48 -23.08 2.26
CA TYR A 59 6.29 -22.05 3.28
C TYR A 59 5.28 -20.99 2.81
N ARG A 60 5.47 -20.46 1.58
CA ARG A 60 4.57 -19.44 1.03
C ARG A 60 3.19 -19.99 0.71
N CYS A 61 3.06 -21.25 0.30
CA CYS A 61 1.76 -21.87 0.08
C CYS A 61 0.93 -21.93 1.36
N VAL A 62 1.51 -22.51 2.42
CA VAL A 62 0.84 -22.64 3.73
C VAL A 62 0.54 -21.25 4.31
N ALA A 63 1.49 -20.32 4.25
CA ALA A 63 1.28 -18.95 4.73
C ALA A 63 0.19 -18.23 3.93
N ALA A 64 0.11 -18.40 2.61
CA ALA A 64 -0.92 -17.77 1.79
C ALA A 64 -2.32 -18.27 2.15
N ILE A 65 -2.50 -19.56 2.42
CA ILE A 65 -3.79 -20.12 2.86
C ILE A 65 -4.13 -19.63 4.26
N ALA A 66 -3.18 -19.72 5.20
CA ALA A 66 -3.42 -19.35 6.60
C ALA A 66 -3.64 -17.84 6.82
N ASP A 67 -2.86 -16.97 6.16
CA ASP A 67 -2.96 -15.52 6.33
C ASP A 67 -4.24 -14.95 5.72
N ASN A 68 -4.67 -15.49 4.58
CA ASN A 68 -5.92 -15.13 3.93
C ASN A 68 -7.12 -15.72 4.69
N GLY A 69 -7.10 -17.01 5.00
CA GLY A 69 -8.20 -17.67 5.73
C GLY A 69 -8.42 -17.11 7.14
N SER A 70 -7.34 -16.76 7.86
CA SER A 70 -7.45 -16.15 9.20
C SER A 70 -8.04 -14.73 9.21
N SER A 71 -8.14 -14.07 8.06
CA SER A 71 -8.72 -12.73 7.96
C SER A 71 -10.25 -12.72 7.99
N VAL A 72 -10.88 -13.86 7.70
CA VAL A 72 -12.34 -13.97 7.59
C VAL A 72 -12.98 -14.06 8.99
N PRO A 73 -14.00 -13.24 9.31
CA PRO A 73 -14.72 -13.36 10.56
C PRO A 73 -15.70 -14.53 10.54
N LEU A 74 -15.91 -15.16 11.71
CA LEU A 74 -16.95 -16.15 11.91
C LEU A 74 -18.25 -15.43 12.27
N ALA A 75 -19.34 -15.71 11.56
CA ALA A 75 -20.67 -15.21 11.84
C ALA A 75 -21.57 -16.38 12.30
N VAL A 76 -22.43 -16.13 13.28
CA VAL A 76 -23.47 -17.08 13.68
C VAL A 76 -24.80 -16.53 13.19
N ARG A 77 -25.55 -17.35 12.46
CA ARG A 77 -26.81 -16.96 11.83
C ARG A 77 -27.97 -17.75 12.40
N GLN A 78 -29.14 -17.13 12.48
CA GLN A 78 -30.40 -17.81 12.74
C GLN A 78 -30.91 -18.53 11.48
N PRO A 79 -31.94 -19.39 11.57
CA PRO A 79 -32.46 -20.13 10.42
C PRO A 79 -33.16 -19.20 9.42
N ASP A 80 -33.50 -17.98 9.84
CA ASP A 80 -34.01 -16.90 9.00
C ASP A 80 -32.91 -16.15 8.21
N GLY A 81 -31.64 -16.49 8.44
CA GLY A 81 -30.46 -15.90 7.81
C GLY A 81 -29.94 -14.64 8.49
N SER A 82 -30.58 -14.15 9.56
CA SER A 82 -30.12 -12.97 10.31
C SER A 82 -28.86 -13.28 11.12
N VAL A 83 -27.91 -12.33 11.16
CA VAL A 83 -26.66 -12.47 11.91
C VAL A 83 -26.90 -12.10 13.37
N ILE A 84 -26.48 -12.97 14.30
CA ILE A 84 -26.55 -12.71 15.74
C ILE A 84 -25.32 -11.91 16.17
N ASP A 85 -25.52 -10.61 16.41
CA ASP A 85 -24.46 -9.75 16.93
C ASP A 85 -24.08 -10.14 18.36
N GLY A 86 -22.79 -10.41 18.58
CA GLY A 86 -22.23 -10.67 19.91
C GLY A 86 -22.33 -12.11 20.41
N HIS A 87 -22.62 -13.08 19.53
CA HIS A 87 -22.64 -14.49 19.92
C HIS A 87 -21.30 -14.94 20.56
N PRO A 88 -21.30 -15.70 21.69
CA PRO A 88 -20.07 -16.11 22.39
C PRO A 88 -19.06 -16.85 21.49
N VAL A 89 -19.54 -17.74 20.62
CA VAL A 89 -18.69 -18.48 19.67
C VAL A 89 -18.04 -17.53 18.65
N ALA A 90 -18.79 -16.56 18.13
CA ALA A 90 -18.24 -15.55 17.23
C ALA A 90 -17.19 -14.67 17.96
N HIS A 91 -17.40 -14.36 19.23
CA HIS A 91 -16.43 -13.61 20.04
C HIS A 91 -15.08 -14.33 20.16
N LEU A 92 -15.09 -15.64 20.40
CA LEU A 92 -13.88 -16.47 20.52
C LEU A 92 -13.04 -16.45 19.23
N PHE A 93 -13.68 -16.60 18.06
CA PHE A 93 -12.99 -16.65 16.75
C PHE A 93 -12.69 -15.27 16.13
N ASN A 94 -13.30 -14.18 16.62
CA ASN A 94 -13.13 -12.84 16.06
C ASN A 94 -12.34 -11.88 16.95
N LYS A 95 -12.36 -12.05 18.28
CA LYS A 95 -11.69 -11.13 19.21
C LYS A 95 -10.61 -11.83 20.02
N ARG A 96 -11.00 -12.73 20.93
CA ARG A 96 -10.10 -13.27 21.95
C ARG A 96 -10.39 -14.75 22.22
N PRO A 97 -9.62 -15.67 21.62
CA PRO A 97 -9.74 -17.10 21.89
C PRO A 97 -9.13 -17.46 23.26
N ASN A 98 -8.04 -16.80 23.65
CA ASN A 98 -7.43 -16.96 24.96
C ASN A 98 -6.72 -15.67 25.39
N PRO A 99 -6.27 -15.55 26.66
CA PRO A 99 -5.63 -14.34 27.16
C PRO A 99 -4.31 -13.97 26.49
N LEU A 100 -3.61 -14.93 25.90
CA LEU A 100 -2.23 -14.83 25.41
C LEU A 100 -2.12 -14.67 23.89
N MET A 101 -3.22 -14.85 23.14
CA MET A 101 -3.23 -14.91 21.69
C MET A 101 -4.41 -14.14 21.10
N SER A 102 -4.17 -13.42 20.01
CA SER A 102 -5.25 -12.77 19.26
C SER A 102 -5.96 -13.78 18.35
N ALA A 103 -7.24 -13.54 18.06
CA ALA A 103 -8.05 -14.43 17.22
C ALA A 103 -7.44 -14.68 15.83
N ARG A 104 -6.82 -13.67 15.21
CA ARG A 104 -6.19 -13.83 13.90
C ARG A 104 -4.96 -14.75 13.95
N VAL A 105 -4.12 -14.61 14.99
CA VAL A 105 -2.95 -15.48 15.17
C VAL A 105 -3.39 -16.91 15.44
N PHE A 106 -4.42 -17.10 16.26
CA PHE A 106 -5.02 -18.41 16.54
C PHE A 106 -5.53 -19.09 15.26
N LYS A 107 -6.35 -18.40 14.47
CA LYS A 107 -6.86 -18.94 13.18
C LYS A 107 -5.73 -19.25 12.20
N SER A 108 -4.69 -18.42 12.14
CA SER A 108 -3.53 -18.66 11.28
C SER A 108 -2.78 -19.92 11.71
N LEU A 109 -2.50 -20.09 13.01
CA LEU A 109 -1.81 -21.29 13.53
C LEU A 109 -2.65 -22.56 13.37
N MET A 110 -3.97 -22.47 13.57
CA MET A 110 -4.92 -23.56 13.35
C MET A 110 -4.88 -24.04 11.89
N LEU A 111 -4.96 -23.11 10.93
CA LEU A 111 -4.87 -23.43 9.50
C LEU A 111 -3.50 -23.98 9.12
N GLN A 112 -2.41 -23.43 9.69
CA GLN A 112 -1.06 -23.97 9.46
C GLN A 112 -0.92 -25.42 9.94
N GLN A 113 -1.44 -25.76 11.13
CA GLN A 113 -1.47 -27.15 11.60
C GLN A 113 -2.30 -28.04 10.68
N GLY A 114 -3.47 -27.57 10.23
CA GLY A 114 -4.31 -28.29 9.27
C GLY A 114 -3.58 -28.60 7.95
N GLU A 115 -2.84 -27.65 7.38
CA GLU A 115 -2.10 -27.85 6.13
C GLU A 115 -0.89 -28.79 6.28
N LEU A 116 -0.21 -28.75 7.43
CA LEU A 116 1.01 -29.53 7.69
C LEU A 116 0.71 -30.95 8.17
N ALA A 117 -0.16 -31.08 9.17
CA ALA A 117 -0.48 -32.34 9.84
C ALA A 117 -1.78 -32.97 9.31
N GLY A 118 -2.60 -32.24 8.54
CA GLY A 118 -3.90 -32.71 8.06
C GLY A 118 -4.99 -32.65 9.12
N GLN A 119 -4.63 -32.23 10.33
CA GLN A 119 -5.49 -32.12 11.48
C GLN A 119 -5.00 -31.02 12.43
N ALA A 120 -5.92 -30.42 13.17
CA ALA A 120 -5.65 -29.51 14.25
C ALA A 120 -6.55 -29.86 15.44
N PHE A 121 -5.97 -29.84 16.64
CA PHE A 121 -6.67 -30.10 17.89
C PHE A 121 -6.79 -28.80 18.67
N VAL A 122 -8.01 -28.44 19.03
CA VAL A 122 -8.31 -27.26 19.84
C VAL A 122 -8.98 -27.74 21.12
N TRP A 123 -8.32 -27.52 22.25
CA TRP A 123 -8.91 -27.76 23.56
C TRP A 123 -9.84 -26.60 23.92
N LEU A 124 -11.10 -26.94 24.20
CA LEU A 124 -12.16 -26.04 24.65
C LEU A 124 -12.21 -26.05 26.19
N ASP A 125 -11.91 -24.92 26.81
CA ASP A 125 -12.05 -24.75 28.26
C ASP A 125 -13.48 -24.29 28.58
N ARG A 126 -14.18 -25.05 29.42
CA ARG A 126 -15.56 -24.79 29.88
C ARG A 126 -15.61 -24.32 31.34
N GLY A 127 -14.46 -23.92 31.91
CA GLY A 127 -14.33 -23.46 33.29
C GLY A 127 -14.33 -24.61 34.31
N GLU A 128 -14.23 -24.27 35.60
CA GLU A 128 -14.01 -25.24 36.70
C GLU A 128 -15.10 -26.32 36.84
N THR A 129 -16.31 -26.07 36.35
CA THR A 129 -17.44 -27.01 36.44
C THR A 129 -17.55 -27.95 35.23
N GLY A 130 -16.82 -27.71 34.13
CA GLY A 130 -16.83 -28.52 32.90
C GLY A 130 -18.13 -28.52 32.10
N LEU A 131 -19.21 -27.93 32.63
CA LEU A 131 -20.56 -27.93 32.06
C LEU A 131 -21.01 -26.56 31.54
N GLY A 132 -20.14 -25.55 31.64
CA GLY A 132 -20.41 -24.19 31.17
C GLY A 132 -20.26 -24.01 29.65
N PRO A 133 -20.61 -22.82 29.13
CA PRO A 133 -20.23 -22.42 27.78
C PRO A 133 -18.70 -22.33 27.69
N VAL A 134 -18.17 -22.52 26.48
CA VAL A 134 -16.72 -22.44 26.24
C VAL A 134 -16.24 -21.02 26.52
N THR A 135 -15.30 -20.86 27.45
CA THR A 135 -14.71 -19.58 27.84
C THR A 135 -13.39 -19.31 27.13
N GLU A 136 -12.57 -20.34 26.91
CA GLU A 136 -11.27 -20.21 26.24
C GLU A 136 -10.99 -21.37 25.27
N MET A 137 -10.13 -21.11 24.29
CA MET A 137 -9.68 -22.10 23.31
C MET A 137 -8.16 -22.10 23.19
N HIS A 138 -7.57 -23.29 23.26
CA HIS A 138 -6.12 -23.49 23.22
C HIS A 138 -5.74 -24.49 22.13
N LEU A 139 -4.80 -24.12 21.25
CA LEU A 139 -4.25 -25.05 20.27
C LEU A 139 -3.33 -26.07 20.96
N VAL A 140 -3.55 -27.35 20.68
CA VAL A 140 -2.72 -28.43 21.20
C VAL A 140 -1.61 -28.72 20.21
N TYR A 141 -0.36 -28.63 20.66
CA TYR A 141 0.84 -28.98 19.89
C TYR A 141 1.41 -30.35 20.27
N ASP A 142 0.99 -30.87 21.42
CA ASP A 142 1.39 -32.17 21.93
C ASP A 142 0.75 -33.31 21.13
N GLN A 143 1.34 -34.51 21.22
CA GLN A 143 0.78 -35.68 20.55
C GLN A 143 -0.56 -36.07 21.20
N VAL A 144 -1.59 -36.22 20.38
CA VAL A 144 -2.93 -36.65 20.80
C VAL A 144 -3.20 -38.04 20.28
N ASP A 145 -3.53 -38.97 21.18
CA ASP A 145 -4.08 -40.26 20.80
C ASP A 145 -5.61 -40.23 20.85
N ILE A 146 -6.24 -40.82 19.86
CA ILE A 146 -7.70 -40.99 19.81
C ILE A 146 -8.03 -42.34 20.46
N ILE A 147 -8.83 -42.31 21.52
CA ILE A 147 -9.26 -43.51 22.24
C ILE A 147 -10.60 -43.96 21.67
N VAL A 148 -10.63 -45.19 21.19
CA VAL A 148 -11.82 -45.82 20.59
C VAL A 148 -12.27 -47.03 21.40
N ASP A 149 -13.58 -47.30 21.42
CA ASP A 149 -14.18 -48.43 22.13
C ASP A 149 -13.89 -49.79 21.47
N LYS A 150 -13.57 -49.80 20.18
CA LYS A 150 -13.38 -51.00 19.35
C LYS A 150 -11.94 -51.18 18.89
N PRO A 151 -11.50 -52.43 18.64
CA PRO A 151 -10.18 -52.70 18.07
C PRO A 151 -10.00 -52.06 16.68
N LEU A 152 -8.83 -51.48 16.42
CA LEU A 152 -8.48 -50.81 15.14
C LEU A 152 -8.69 -51.69 13.90
N ALA A 153 -8.55 -53.02 14.03
CA ALA A 153 -8.78 -53.97 12.95
C ALA A 153 -10.21 -53.94 12.40
N GLN A 154 -11.19 -53.46 13.18
CA GLN A 154 -12.59 -53.34 12.78
C GLN A 154 -12.90 -52.00 12.09
N ARG A 155 -11.89 -51.15 11.85
CA ARG A 155 -12.03 -49.79 11.29
C ARG A 155 -13.10 -48.98 12.02
N PRO A 156 -12.87 -48.66 13.31
CA PRO A 156 -13.82 -47.86 14.08
C PRO A 156 -14.12 -46.54 13.38
N THR A 157 -15.38 -46.12 13.48
CA THR A 157 -15.87 -44.85 12.93
C THR A 157 -15.89 -43.76 13.99
N THR A 158 -16.21 -42.52 13.62
CA THR A 158 -16.28 -41.37 14.56
C THR A 158 -17.20 -41.61 15.76
N THR A 159 -18.25 -42.42 15.61
CA THR A 159 -19.18 -42.84 16.68
C THR A 159 -18.56 -43.72 17.77
N ASN A 160 -17.37 -44.28 17.51
CA ASN A 160 -16.66 -45.17 18.42
C ASN A 160 -15.61 -44.44 19.27
N ILE A 161 -15.50 -43.12 19.15
CA ILE A 161 -14.55 -42.30 19.91
C ILE A 161 -15.07 -42.12 21.34
N VAL A 162 -14.29 -42.57 22.31
CA VAL A 162 -14.57 -42.44 23.75
C VAL A 162 -13.97 -41.15 24.30
N GLY A 163 -12.83 -40.71 23.75
CA GLY A 163 -12.12 -39.52 24.20
C GLY A 163 -10.76 -39.36 23.54
N PHE A 164 -10.05 -38.33 23.95
CA PHE A 164 -8.71 -38.01 23.49
C PHE A 164 -7.72 -38.10 24.65
N MET A 165 -6.48 -38.48 24.37
CA MET A 165 -5.41 -38.51 25.34
C MET A 165 -4.26 -37.66 24.85
N VAL A 166 -4.04 -36.51 25.51
CA VAL A 166 -2.94 -35.61 25.20
C VAL A 166 -1.70 -36.06 25.96
N ARG A 167 -0.65 -36.44 25.24
CA ARG A 167 0.64 -36.82 25.79
C ARG A 167 1.58 -35.62 25.81
N ARG A 168 1.74 -35.00 26.98
CA ARG A 168 2.69 -33.89 27.14
C ARG A 168 4.13 -34.41 27.07
N LEU A 169 5.05 -33.53 26.69
CA LEU A 169 6.50 -33.83 26.66
C LEU A 169 7.04 -34.31 28.02
N ASP A 170 6.42 -33.90 29.13
CA ASP A 170 6.78 -34.32 30.49
C ASP A 170 6.34 -35.76 30.84
N GLY A 171 5.72 -36.48 29.89
CA GLY A 171 5.25 -37.85 30.05
C GLY A 171 3.88 -37.98 30.75
N THR A 172 3.29 -36.87 31.20
CA THR A 172 1.94 -36.85 31.77
C THR A 172 0.89 -37.02 30.66
N GLN A 173 -0.04 -37.94 30.87
CA GLN A 173 -1.18 -38.16 29.99
C GLN A 173 -2.40 -37.43 30.54
N VAL A 174 -2.99 -36.53 29.76
CA VAL A 174 -4.19 -35.78 30.12
C VAL A 174 -5.36 -36.34 29.31
N PRO A 175 -6.32 -37.04 29.93
CA PRO A 175 -7.54 -37.45 29.25
C PRO A 175 -8.43 -36.21 29.01
N VAL A 176 -8.97 -36.09 27.81
CA VAL A 176 -9.89 -35.02 27.40
C VAL A 176 -11.14 -35.65 26.81
N LEU A 177 -12.31 -35.15 27.19
CA LEU A 177 -13.58 -35.67 26.68
C LEU A 177 -13.81 -35.24 25.22
N PRO A 178 -14.60 -36.00 24.43
CA PRO A 178 -14.93 -35.63 23.06
C PRO A 178 -15.57 -34.24 22.92
N GLU A 179 -16.35 -33.82 23.93
CA GLU A 179 -17.06 -32.52 23.95
C GLU A 179 -16.17 -31.33 24.33
N GLU A 180 -14.98 -31.61 24.86
CA GLU A 180 -13.96 -30.61 25.27
C GLU A 180 -12.85 -30.48 24.21
N MET A 181 -12.90 -31.27 23.14
CA MET A 181 -11.89 -31.25 22.08
C MET A 181 -12.56 -30.98 20.73
N LEU A 182 -12.25 -29.84 20.14
CA LEU A 182 -12.58 -29.55 18.75
C LEU A 182 -11.48 -30.14 17.86
N TRP A 183 -11.81 -31.23 17.16
CA TRP A 183 -10.93 -31.91 16.22
C TRP A 183 -11.26 -31.50 14.79
N LEU A 184 -10.40 -30.68 14.20
CA LEU A 184 -10.51 -30.23 12.81
C LEU A 184 -9.61 -31.11 11.94
N ARG A 185 -10.13 -31.66 10.84
CA ARG A 185 -9.34 -32.57 9.99
C ARG A 185 -9.73 -32.49 8.53
N TYR A 186 -8.77 -32.80 7.66
CA TYR A 186 -9.03 -33.15 6.27
C TYR A 186 -9.29 -34.65 6.18
N PRO A 187 -10.54 -35.08 5.88
CA PRO A 187 -10.92 -36.48 5.95
C PRO A 187 -10.14 -37.32 4.95
N HIS A 188 -9.65 -38.48 5.40
CA HIS A 188 -8.96 -39.43 4.53
C HIS A 188 -9.98 -40.39 3.87
N PRO A 189 -10.00 -40.55 2.53
CA PRO A 189 -11.00 -41.40 1.86
C PRO A 189 -10.98 -42.87 2.27
N PHE A 190 -9.80 -43.40 2.63
CA PHE A 190 -9.62 -44.84 2.94
C PHE A 190 -9.45 -45.17 4.42
N ASP A 191 -9.40 -44.15 5.29
CA ASP A 191 -9.23 -44.33 6.73
C ASP A 191 -10.27 -43.45 7.47
N PRO A 192 -11.26 -44.06 8.13
CA PRO A 192 -12.34 -43.31 8.79
C PRO A 192 -11.85 -42.28 9.82
N LEU A 193 -10.76 -42.60 10.54
CA LEU A 193 -10.17 -41.73 11.57
C LEU A 193 -8.89 -41.04 11.09
N GLY A 194 -8.37 -41.43 9.93
CA GLY A 194 -7.19 -40.84 9.34
C GLY A 194 -7.42 -39.43 8.78
N CYS A 195 -6.31 -38.73 8.62
CA CYS A 195 -6.24 -37.43 7.96
C CYS A 195 -5.20 -37.46 6.83
N LEU A 196 -5.44 -36.70 5.77
CA LEU A 196 -4.50 -36.55 4.66
C LEU A 196 -4.08 -35.08 4.50
N PRO A 197 -2.90 -34.68 5.00
CA PRO A 197 -2.39 -33.35 4.75
C PRO A 197 -2.01 -33.16 3.28
N PRO A 198 -2.32 -32.00 2.67
CA PRO A 198 -1.79 -31.60 1.36
C PRO A 198 -0.25 -31.69 1.29
N TRP A 199 0.43 -31.38 2.40
CA TRP A 199 1.87 -31.54 2.54
C TRP A 199 2.36 -32.97 2.26
N ARG A 200 1.62 -33.99 2.70
CA ARG A 200 2.00 -35.40 2.49
C ARG A 200 1.93 -35.80 1.02
N ALA A 201 1.00 -35.21 0.25
CA ALA A 201 0.95 -35.40 -1.20
C ALA A 201 2.12 -34.72 -1.91
N ALA A 202 2.55 -33.53 -1.45
CA ALA A 202 3.66 -32.76 -2.03
C ALA A 202 5.06 -33.25 -1.60
N ARG A 203 5.15 -34.22 -0.69
CA ARG A 203 6.42 -34.59 -0.02
C ARG A 203 7.53 -34.96 -1.01
N HIS A 204 7.22 -35.77 -2.02
CA HIS A 204 8.22 -36.19 -3.00
C HIS A 204 8.77 -35.00 -3.81
N ALA A 205 7.92 -34.08 -4.25
CA ALA A 205 8.34 -32.88 -4.96
C ALA A 205 9.24 -31.97 -4.10
N VAL A 206 8.92 -31.84 -2.80
CA VAL A 206 9.73 -31.06 -1.85
C VAL A 206 11.06 -31.73 -1.56
N ASP A 207 11.07 -33.04 -1.32
CA ASP A 207 12.30 -33.80 -1.08
C ASP A 207 13.22 -33.71 -2.32
N MET A 208 12.65 -33.80 -3.53
CA MET A 208 13.39 -33.62 -4.77
C MET A 208 14.00 -32.22 -4.90
N ASP A 209 13.26 -31.14 -4.59
CA ASP A 209 13.85 -29.78 -4.55
C ASP A 209 14.94 -29.65 -3.48
N ALA A 210 14.75 -30.26 -2.30
CA ALA A 210 15.76 -30.25 -1.23
C ALA A 210 17.04 -30.98 -1.65
N TYR A 211 16.94 -32.18 -2.21
CA TYR A 211 18.08 -32.93 -2.75
C TYR A 211 18.75 -32.18 -3.89
N ALA A 212 17.96 -31.60 -4.79
CA ALA A 212 18.46 -30.78 -5.88
C ALA A 212 19.28 -29.59 -5.36
N ARG A 213 18.82 -28.92 -4.29
CA ARG A 213 19.51 -27.77 -3.70
C ARG A 213 20.77 -28.17 -2.94
N GLU A 214 20.74 -29.27 -2.21
CA GLU A 214 21.93 -29.76 -1.51
C GLU A 214 22.99 -30.25 -2.51
N TRP A 215 22.56 -30.91 -3.59
CA TRP A 215 23.44 -31.27 -4.70
C TRP A 215 24.05 -30.02 -5.36
N GLN A 216 23.26 -28.98 -5.63
CA GLN A 216 23.78 -27.71 -6.14
C GLN A 216 24.75 -27.06 -5.17
N ARG A 217 24.39 -26.96 -3.89
CA ARG A 217 25.25 -26.39 -2.85
C ARG A 217 26.58 -27.12 -2.79
N SER A 218 26.54 -28.45 -2.78
CA SER A 218 27.72 -29.31 -2.79
C SER A 218 28.51 -29.18 -4.08
N SER A 219 27.84 -29.08 -5.23
CA SER A 219 28.48 -28.85 -6.53
C SER A 219 29.23 -27.52 -6.56
N TYR A 220 28.60 -26.42 -6.14
CA TYR A 220 29.25 -25.12 -6.02
C TYR A 220 30.37 -25.11 -4.97
N ALA A 221 30.16 -25.71 -3.80
CA ALA A 221 31.15 -25.77 -2.73
C ALA A 221 32.39 -26.58 -3.13
N ASN A 222 32.21 -27.63 -3.92
CA ASN A 222 33.29 -28.48 -4.41
C ASN A 222 33.94 -27.98 -5.71
N GLY A 223 33.63 -26.74 -6.13
CA GLY A 223 34.18 -26.14 -7.34
C GLY A 223 33.50 -26.68 -8.60
N ALA A 224 32.22 -26.34 -8.75
CA ALA A 224 31.29 -26.74 -9.82
C ALA A 224 32.01 -27.01 -11.14
N ARG A 225 32.17 -28.31 -11.42
CA ARG A 225 32.82 -28.90 -12.59
C ARG A 225 34.30 -28.54 -12.76
N PRO A 226 35.13 -29.46 -13.29
CA PRO A 226 36.43 -29.09 -13.83
C PRO A 226 36.21 -27.97 -14.85
N THR A 227 36.76 -26.79 -14.59
CA THR A 227 36.60 -25.61 -15.47
C THR A 227 37.19 -25.86 -16.86
N GLY A 228 38.01 -26.90 -16.99
CA GLY A 228 38.46 -27.48 -18.25
C GLY A 228 39.29 -28.73 -18.01
N VAL A 229 39.54 -29.47 -19.08
CA VAL A 229 40.49 -30.59 -19.07
C VAL A 229 41.85 -30.08 -19.52
N VAL A 230 42.89 -30.40 -18.76
CA VAL A 230 44.27 -30.08 -19.10
C VAL A 230 44.93 -31.33 -19.64
N TYR A 231 45.26 -31.32 -20.93
CA TYR A 231 46.04 -32.40 -21.55
C TYR A 231 47.51 -32.15 -21.25
N LEU A 232 48.09 -32.97 -20.36
CA LEU A 232 49.51 -32.97 -20.09
C LEU A 232 50.20 -33.94 -21.06
N GLY A 233 51.37 -33.57 -21.58
CA GLY A 233 52.20 -34.46 -22.40
C GLY A 233 52.71 -35.67 -21.61
N ASP A 234 53.51 -36.51 -22.26
CA ASP A 234 54.10 -37.68 -21.61
C ASP A 234 55.06 -37.22 -20.49
N MET A 235 54.74 -37.55 -19.23
CA MET A 235 55.46 -37.12 -18.01
C MET A 235 55.64 -38.29 -17.04
N ASN A 236 56.71 -38.26 -16.24
CA ASN A 236 56.94 -39.27 -15.21
C ASN A 236 56.00 -39.08 -13.99
N GLU A 237 55.69 -40.16 -13.26
CA GLU A 237 54.69 -40.15 -12.19
C GLU A 237 55.02 -39.20 -11.02
N ASN A 238 56.31 -38.99 -10.73
CA ASN A 238 56.76 -38.00 -9.75
C ASN A 238 56.54 -36.55 -10.22
N GLU A 239 56.72 -36.27 -11.51
CA GLU A 239 56.50 -34.94 -12.09
C GLU A 239 54.99 -34.63 -12.14
N PHE A 240 54.18 -35.62 -12.49
CA PHE A 240 52.72 -35.50 -12.47
C PHE A 240 52.20 -35.13 -11.08
N ASN A 241 52.71 -35.77 -10.03
CA ASN A 241 52.30 -35.48 -8.65
C ASN A 241 52.71 -34.06 -8.20
N GLN A 242 53.89 -33.57 -8.62
CA GLN A 242 54.31 -32.20 -8.34
C GLN A 242 53.46 -31.16 -9.08
N VAL A 243 53.17 -31.38 -10.36
CA VAL A 243 52.29 -30.52 -11.16
C VAL A 243 50.87 -30.50 -10.58
N LYS A 244 50.35 -31.66 -10.17
CA LYS A 244 49.04 -31.78 -9.52
C LYS A 244 48.96 -31.05 -8.18
N ALA A 245 50.03 -31.10 -7.37
CA ALA A 245 50.12 -30.38 -6.11
C ALA A 245 50.20 -28.86 -6.32
N ALA A 246 51.03 -28.41 -7.26
CA ALA A 246 51.14 -27.01 -7.65
C ALA A 246 49.80 -26.47 -8.20
N TRP A 247 49.13 -27.25 -9.05
CA TRP A 247 47.81 -26.92 -9.59
C TRP A 247 46.74 -26.77 -8.51
N ARG A 248 46.68 -27.71 -7.55
CA ARG A 248 45.74 -27.62 -6.43
C ARG A 248 45.98 -26.37 -5.60
N SER A 249 47.24 -26.01 -5.34
CA SER A 249 47.56 -24.80 -4.58
C SER A 249 47.16 -23.50 -5.29
N SER A 250 47.17 -23.47 -6.62
CA SER A 250 46.87 -22.25 -7.40
C SER A 250 45.40 -22.08 -7.76
N MET A 251 44.64 -23.17 -7.86
CA MET A 251 43.24 -23.17 -8.30
C MET A 251 42.22 -23.41 -7.18
N GLN A 252 42.65 -23.93 -6.02
CA GLN A 252 41.75 -24.19 -4.89
C GLN A 252 41.58 -22.93 -4.04
N GLY A 253 40.33 -22.60 -3.68
CA GLY A 253 39.98 -21.50 -2.78
C GLY A 253 39.13 -20.39 -3.43
N PRO A 254 38.22 -19.73 -2.69
CA PRO A 254 37.36 -18.65 -3.21
C PRO A 254 38.15 -17.47 -3.79
N GLU A 255 39.33 -17.16 -3.23
CA GLU A 255 40.22 -16.09 -3.68
C GLU A 255 40.95 -16.38 -5.01
N ASN A 256 40.89 -17.62 -5.49
CA ASN A 256 41.54 -18.06 -6.73
C ASN A 256 40.55 -18.22 -7.90
N ALA A 257 39.25 -18.00 -7.65
CA ALA A 257 38.22 -18.00 -8.68
C ALA A 257 38.45 -16.85 -9.68
N GLY A 258 38.56 -17.17 -10.97
CA GLY A 258 38.76 -16.19 -12.05
C GLY A 258 40.22 -15.82 -12.35
N LYS A 259 41.21 -16.45 -11.72
CA LYS A 259 42.62 -16.25 -12.08
C LYS A 259 42.96 -16.97 -13.39
N ASN A 260 43.63 -16.26 -14.30
CA ASN A 260 44.10 -16.82 -15.57
C ASN A 260 45.36 -17.64 -15.33
N LEU A 261 45.34 -18.89 -15.79
CA LEU A 261 46.51 -19.76 -15.76
C LEU A 261 47.49 -19.35 -16.86
N LEU A 262 48.69 -18.91 -16.49
CA LEU A 262 49.78 -18.63 -17.41
C LEU A 262 50.68 -19.86 -17.52
N VAL A 263 50.60 -20.58 -18.64
CA VAL A 263 51.45 -21.74 -18.93
C VAL A 263 52.49 -21.36 -19.98
N ARG A 264 53.75 -21.69 -19.74
CA ARG A 264 54.82 -21.57 -20.75
C ARG A 264 54.69 -22.70 -21.77
N SER A 265 53.79 -22.56 -22.73
CA SER A 265 53.82 -23.32 -23.99
C SER A 265 53.12 -22.57 -25.11
N THR A 266 53.67 -22.67 -26.32
CA THR A 266 53.16 -22.00 -27.52
C THR A 266 51.80 -22.59 -27.92
N PRO A 267 50.71 -21.80 -28.02
CA PRO A 267 49.40 -22.30 -28.42
C PRO A 267 49.38 -22.61 -29.93
N GLY A 268 48.91 -23.80 -30.33
CA GLY A 268 48.53 -24.08 -31.73
C GLY A 268 49.53 -24.84 -32.61
N GLY A 269 50.31 -25.78 -32.08
CA GLY A 269 51.22 -26.62 -32.87
C GLY A 269 50.61 -27.98 -33.27
N GLY A 270 49.66 -27.99 -34.19
CA GLY A 270 49.34 -29.21 -34.94
C GLY A 270 50.47 -29.50 -35.94
N GLY A 271 51.23 -30.56 -35.73
CA GLY A 271 52.11 -31.15 -36.76
C GLY A 271 53.61 -31.12 -36.46
N GLN A 272 54.13 -32.32 -36.17
CA GLN A 272 55.51 -32.82 -36.25
C GLN A 272 56.60 -32.21 -35.35
N ALA A 273 57.28 -33.15 -34.66
CA ALA A 273 58.48 -33.06 -33.84
C ALA A 273 58.34 -32.58 -32.38
N GLY A 274 58.05 -33.54 -31.48
CA GLY A 274 58.85 -33.70 -30.26
C GLY A 274 58.45 -33.00 -28.96
N GLY A 275 57.36 -32.23 -28.90
CA GLY A 275 56.87 -31.67 -27.63
C GLY A 275 55.36 -31.47 -27.65
N LYS A 276 54.61 -32.38 -27.03
CA LYS A 276 53.14 -32.25 -26.89
C LYS A 276 52.84 -31.08 -25.94
N GLY A 277 52.40 -29.95 -26.51
CA GLY A 277 52.00 -28.76 -25.75
C GLY A 277 50.76 -29.02 -24.88
N ILE A 278 50.67 -28.29 -23.78
CA ILE A 278 49.57 -28.40 -22.81
C ILE A 278 48.35 -27.66 -23.35
N GLY A 279 47.25 -28.38 -23.59
CA GLY A 279 45.97 -27.83 -24.06
C GLY A 279 44.96 -27.65 -22.91
N TYR A 280 44.20 -26.55 -22.93
CA TYR A 280 43.09 -26.29 -21.99
C TYR A 280 41.81 -26.06 -22.76
N GLU A 281 40.83 -26.95 -22.60
CA GLU A 281 39.49 -26.81 -23.18
C GLU A 281 38.49 -26.41 -22.09
N ARG A 282 37.82 -25.26 -22.25
CA ARG A 282 36.73 -24.85 -21.35
C ARG A 282 35.47 -25.64 -21.66
N LEU A 283 34.89 -26.25 -20.63
CA LEU A 283 33.56 -26.85 -20.72
C LEU A 283 32.50 -25.74 -20.55
N THR A 284 31.59 -25.59 -21.52
CA THR A 284 30.40 -24.73 -21.43
C THR A 284 29.29 -25.40 -20.60
N PHE A 285 28.24 -24.66 -20.24
CA PHE A 285 27.07 -25.19 -19.52
C PHE A 285 26.52 -26.44 -20.24
N THR A 286 26.42 -27.56 -19.54
CA THR A 286 25.89 -28.79 -20.13
C THR A 286 24.36 -28.73 -20.17
N PRO A 287 23.71 -29.44 -21.11
CA PRO A 287 22.25 -29.61 -21.16
C PRO A 287 21.60 -30.04 -19.83
N GLU A 288 22.38 -30.68 -18.94
CA GLU A 288 21.96 -31.15 -17.62
C GLU A 288 21.63 -30.01 -16.63
N GLU A 289 22.30 -28.85 -16.72
CA GLU A 289 22.00 -27.69 -15.87
C GLU A 289 20.72 -26.96 -16.28
N MET A 290 20.40 -26.96 -17.57
CA MET A 290 19.12 -26.42 -18.06
C MET A 290 17.96 -27.33 -17.65
N ALA A 291 18.12 -28.65 -17.83
CA ALA A 291 17.13 -29.64 -17.35
C ALA A 291 16.91 -29.56 -15.83
N TYR A 292 17.93 -29.17 -15.07
CA TYR A 292 17.81 -28.93 -13.63
C TYR A 292 16.88 -27.77 -13.29
N LEU A 293 17.03 -26.60 -13.93
CA LEU A 293 16.15 -25.45 -13.67
C LEU A 293 14.70 -25.77 -14.01
N GLU A 294 14.48 -26.45 -15.13
CA GLU A 294 13.16 -26.93 -15.54
C GLU A 294 12.58 -27.91 -14.50
N SER A 295 13.38 -28.86 -14.00
CA SER A 295 12.93 -29.79 -12.96
C SER A 295 12.52 -29.08 -11.67
N ARG A 296 13.20 -27.98 -11.29
CA ARG A 296 12.83 -27.19 -10.11
C ARG A 296 11.52 -26.43 -10.31
N MET A 297 11.33 -25.86 -11.49
CA MET A 297 10.07 -25.19 -11.83
C MET A 297 8.91 -26.19 -11.81
N ALA A 298 9.10 -27.39 -12.39
CA ALA A 298 8.12 -28.47 -12.35
C ALA A 298 7.80 -28.92 -10.91
N ASN A 299 8.81 -29.17 -10.07
CA ASN A 299 8.60 -29.53 -8.67
C ASN A 299 7.86 -28.41 -7.92
N SER A 300 8.18 -27.14 -8.17
CA SER A 300 7.48 -26.02 -7.54
C SER A 300 6.00 -25.95 -7.94
N ALA A 301 5.69 -26.25 -9.21
CA ALA A 301 4.32 -26.29 -9.70
C ALA A 301 3.54 -27.47 -9.11
N GLU A 302 4.16 -28.64 -8.95
CA GLU A 302 3.55 -29.79 -8.27
C GLU A 302 3.24 -29.48 -6.79
N VAL A 303 4.16 -28.82 -6.08
CA VAL A 303 3.91 -28.36 -4.69
C VAL A 303 2.73 -27.39 -4.65
N MET A 304 2.69 -26.39 -5.54
CA MET A 304 1.58 -25.43 -5.59
C MET A 304 0.26 -26.13 -5.90
N MET A 305 0.25 -27.09 -6.83
CA MET A 305 -0.92 -27.88 -7.19
C MET A 305 -1.45 -28.70 -6.01
N ALA A 306 -0.58 -29.34 -5.24
CA ALA A 306 -0.97 -30.12 -4.06
C ALA A 306 -1.71 -29.27 -3.01
N PHE A 307 -1.31 -28.00 -2.85
CA PHE A 307 -1.98 -27.05 -1.95
C PHE A 307 -3.18 -26.32 -2.60
N GLY A 308 -3.45 -26.52 -3.88
CA GLY A 308 -4.52 -25.83 -4.63
C GLY A 308 -4.18 -24.39 -5.03
N ILE A 309 -2.91 -23.98 -5.00
CA ILE A 309 -2.52 -22.60 -5.26
C ILE A 309 -2.19 -22.41 -6.75
N PRO A 310 -2.83 -21.44 -7.43
CA PRO A 310 -2.49 -21.13 -8.82
C PRO A 310 -1.04 -20.64 -8.96
N HIS A 311 -0.32 -21.14 -9.97
CA HIS A 311 1.09 -20.79 -10.20
C HIS A 311 1.32 -19.27 -10.29
N ASP A 312 0.43 -18.57 -11.00
CA ASP A 312 0.52 -17.12 -11.25
C ASP A 312 0.37 -16.24 -10.00
N TYR A 313 -0.11 -16.82 -8.89
CA TYR A 313 -0.23 -16.12 -7.60
C TYR A 313 1.14 -15.87 -6.95
N LEU A 314 2.06 -16.84 -7.03
CA LEU A 314 3.41 -16.74 -6.44
C LEU A 314 4.50 -16.45 -7.48
N ALA A 315 4.23 -16.70 -8.77
CA ALA A 315 5.21 -16.51 -9.83
C ALA A 315 5.51 -15.02 -10.11
N ALA A 316 6.80 -14.72 -10.31
CA ALA A 316 7.26 -13.40 -10.73
C ALA A 316 7.05 -13.22 -12.25
N GLY A 317 6.68 -12.00 -12.68
CA GLY A 317 6.54 -11.66 -14.10
C GLY A 317 5.12 -11.74 -14.69
N THR A 318 4.11 -12.06 -13.88
CA THR A 318 2.70 -12.06 -14.31
C THR A 318 2.11 -10.65 -14.34
N THR A 319 1.24 -10.38 -15.33
CA THR A 319 0.48 -9.13 -15.45
C THR A 319 -0.51 -8.97 -14.28
N TYR A 320 -0.99 -7.74 -14.04
CA TYR A 320 -1.91 -7.46 -12.94
C TYR A 320 -3.24 -8.24 -13.07
N GLU A 321 -3.81 -8.28 -14.27
CA GLU A 321 -5.06 -8.99 -14.58
C GLU A 321 -4.96 -10.50 -14.29
N ASN A 322 -3.85 -11.12 -14.72
CA ASN A 322 -3.60 -12.54 -14.45
C ASN A 322 -3.47 -12.81 -12.96
N ARG A 323 -2.83 -11.90 -12.21
CA ARG A 323 -2.69 -12.04 -10.75
C ARG A 323 -4.02 -11.86 -10.01
N SER A 324 -4.89 -10.95 -10.44
CA SER A 324 -6.22 -10.80 -9.85
C SER A 324 -7.10 -12.03 -10.09
N ALA A 325 -7.06 -12.59 -11.31
CA ALA A 325 -7.77 -13.82 -11.63
C ALA A 325 -7.25 -15.01 -10.81
N ALA A 326 -5.92 -15.17 -10.72
CA ALA A 326 -5.30 -16.21 -9.88
C ALA A 326 -5.67 -16.08 -8.40
N LYS A 327 -5.79 -14.85 -7.88
CA LYS A 327 -6.24 -14.63 -6.50
C LYS A 327 -7.71 -15.04 -6.31
N ALA A 328 -8.59 -14.73 -7.27
CA ALA A 328 -9.98 -15.16 -7.23
C ALA A 328 -10.10 -16.69 -7.22
N THR A 329 -9.38 -17.38 -8.11
CA THR A 329 -9.33 -18.86 -8.16
C THR A 329 -8.83 -19.47 -6.85
N LEU A 330 -7.79 -18.89 -6.22
CA LEU A 330 -7.31 -19.35 -4.92
C LEU A 330 -8.41 -19.28 -3.84
N TRP A 331 -9.20 -18.21 -3.84
CA TRP A 331 -10.29 -18.05 -2.89
C TRP A 331 -11.45 -19.01 -3.18
N SER A 332 -11.93 -19.06 -4.41
CA SER A 332 -13.09 -19.88 -4.80
C SER A 332 -12.83 -21.37 -4.64
N ASP A 333 -11.68 -21.86 -5.10
CA ASP A 333 -11.45 -23.29 -5.28
C ASP A 333 -10.75 -23.93 -4.08
N THR A 334 -10.01 -23.14 -3.29
CA THR A 334 -9.18 -23.65 -2.20
C THR A 334 -9.57 -23.12 -0.83
N ILE A 335 -9.60 -21.79 -0.64
CA ILE A 335 -9.80 -21.22 0.71
C ILE A 335 -11.24 -21.37 1.16
N SER A 336 -12.24 -21.03 0.33
CA SER A 336 -13.65 -21.12 0.72
C SER A 336 -14.08 -22.54 1.08
N PRO A 337 -13.81 -23.59 0.28
CA PRO A 337 -14.20 -24.96 0.65
C PRO A 337 -13.52 -25.45 1.93
N LYS A 338 -12.27 -25.06 2.18
CA LYS A 338 -11.58 -25.40 3.44
C LYS A 338 -12.22 -24.71 4.64
N LEU A 339 -12.57 -23.44 4.52
CA LEU A 339 -13.25 -22.70 5.57
C LEU A 339 -14.64 -23.27 5.83
N GLU A 340 -15.40 -23.65 4.79
CA GLU A 340 -16.71 -24.30 4.92
C GLU A 340 -16.64 -25.60 5.72
N ILE A 341 -15.67 -26.48 5.42
CA ILE A 341 -15.45 -27.72 6.19
C ILE A 341 -15.16 -27.40 7.67
N ILE A 342 -14.30 -26.42 7.92
CA ILE A 342 -13.97 -26.00 9.29
C ILE A 342 -15.19 -25.39 9.99
N GLY A 343 -15.96 -24.56 9.28
CA GLY A 343 -17.20 -23.96 9.79
C GLY A 343 -18.22 -25.02 10.19
N SER A 344 -18.41 -26.04 9.36
CA SER A 344 -19.32 -27.16 9.65
C SER A 344 -18.90 -27.99 10.87
N GLU A 345 -17.60 -28.21 11.09
CA GLU A 345 -17.14 -28.87 12.33
C GLU A 345 -17.29 -27.99 13.57
N ILE A 346 -17.08 -26.67 13.43
CA ILE A 346 -17.32 -25.70 14.50
C ILE A 346 -18.80 -25.69 14.88
N ASP A 347 -19.68 -25.65 13.89
CA ASP A 347 -21.14 -25.71 14.04
C ASP A 347 -21.55 -26.96 14.82
N ARG A 348 -21.15 -28.15 14.33
CA ARG A 348 -21.46 -29.45 14.93
C ARG A 348 -21.04 -29.57 16.41
N VAL A 349 -19.94 -28.95 16.82
CA VAL A 349 -19.35 -29.12 18.17
C VAL A 349 -19.73 -28.00 19.13
N LEU A 350 -19.78 -26.75 18.66
CA LEU A 350 -20.01 -25.58 19.51
C LEU A 350 -21.46 -25.13 19.55
N LEU A 351 -22.28 -25.50 18.55
CA LEU A 351 -23.70 -25.16 18.48
C LEU A 351 -24.54 -26.45 18.60
N PRO A 352 -24.96 -26.83 19.82
CA PRO A 352 -25.72 -28.06 20.04
C PRO A 352 -27.19 -27.96 19.62
N SER A 353 -27.66 -26.80 19.14
CA SER A 353 -29.04 -26.57 18.71
C SER A 353 -29.08 -26.22 17.22
N ASP A 354 -29.96 -26.90 16.47
CA ASP A 354 -30.20 -26.65 15.03
C ASP A 354 -30.86 -25.27 14.74
N MET A 355 -30.97 -24.39 15.74
CA MET A 355 -31.56 -23.07 15.62
C MET A 355 -30.52 -22.00 15.26
N GLU A 356 -29.24 -22.34 15.24
CA GLU A 356 -28.15 -21.41 14.96
C GLU A 356 -27.12 -22.13 14.06
N GLU A 357 -26.58 -21.42 13.07
CA GLU A 357 -25.60 -21.95 12.13
C GLU A 357 -24.32 -21.11 12.18
N ALA A 358 -23.17 -21.74 12.41
CA ALA A 358 -21.86 -21.10 12.34
C ALA A 358 -21.27 -21.16 10.93
N GLY A 359 -21.02 -20.00 10.33
CA GLY A 359 -20.42 -19.87 9.00
C GLY A 359 -19.37 -18.76 8.92
N TRP A 360 -18.39 -18.93 8.04
CA TRP A 360 -17.42 -17.87 7.77
C TRP A 360 -18.03 -16.82 6.84
N ASP A 361 -17.98 -15.55 7.23
CA ASP A 361 -18.54 -14.47 6.43
C ASP A 361 -17.56 -14.00 5.34
N LEU A 362 -17.78 -14.48 4.12
CA LEU A 362 -16.97 -14.15 2.94
C LEU A 362 -17.40 -12.84 2.26
N ALA A 363 -18.45 -12.16 2.72
CA ALA A 363 -18.98 -10.96 2.05
C ALA A 363 -17.94 -9.82 1.97
N GLY A 364 -17.06 -9.71 2.97
CA GLY A 364 -15.99 -8.71 3.01
C GLY A 364 -14.75 -9.03 2.16
N VAL A 365 -14.71 -10.18 1.48
CA VAL A 365 -13.50 -10.63 0.75
C VAL A 365 -13.44 -10.00 -0.63
N ALA A 366 -12.60 -8.97 -0.79
CA ALA A 366 -12.41 -8.23 -2.05
C ALA A 366 -11.98 -9.10 -3.26
N ALA A 367 -11.47 -10.31 -3.04
CA ALA A 367 -11.09 -11.24 -4.12
C ALA A 367 -12.27 -12.07 -4.66
N LEU A 368 -13.34 -12.21 -3.87
CA LEU A 368 -14.58 -12.91 -4.25
C LEU A 368 -15.68 -11.93 -4.69
N GLN A 369 -15.51 -10.65 -4.37
CA GLN A 369 -16.38 -9.60 -4.89
C GLN A 369 -16.14 -9.44 -6.38
N ASP A 370 -17.22 -9.45 -7.16
CA ASP A 370 -17.19 -9.03 -8.55
C ASP A 370 -16.55 -7.64 -8.63
N SER A 371 -15.74 -7.42 -9.66
CA SER A 371 -15.27 -6.07 -9.94
C SER A 371 -16.48 -5.13 -10.02
N GLN A 372 -16.42 -4.00 -9.33
CA GLN A 372 -17.46 -2.97 -9.38
C GLN A 372 -17.77 -2.58 -10.84
N ASP A 373 -16.79 -2.65 -11.73
CA ASP A 373 -16.98 -2.44 -13.17
C ASP A 373 -17.83 -3.54 -13.83
N SER A 374 -17.70 -4.80 -13.41
CA SER A 374 -18.50 -5.91 -13.96
C SER A 374 -19.94 -5.83 -13.49
N VAL A 375 -20.17 -5.55 -12.20
CA VAL A 375 -21.51 -5.28 -11.65
C VAL A 375 -22.14 -4.10 -12.38
N ALA A 376 -21.43 -2.97 -12.48
CA ALA A 376 -21.92 -1.79 -13.18
C ALA A 376 -22.24 -2.06 -14.66
N ASN A 377 -21.44 -2.84 -15.37
CA ASN A 377 -21.70 -3.17 -16.77
C ASN A 377 -22.90 -4.12 -16.95
N ARG A 378 -23.06 -5.12 -16.07
CA ARG A 378 -24.21 -6.03 -16.06
C ARG A 378 -25.50 -5.30 -15.70
N THR A 379 -25.49 -4.53 -14.60
CA THR A 379 -26.63 -3.71 -14.17
C THR A 379 -27.01 -2.73 -15.26
N ARG A 380 -26.03 -2.06 -15.89
CA ARG A 380 -26.27 -1.21 -17.06
C ARG A 380 -26.96 -1.98 -18.17
N ALA A 381 -26.45 -3.15 -18.58
CA ALA A 381 -27.06 -3.94 -19.65
C ALA A 381 -28.51 -4.35 -19.33
N SER A 382 -28.78 -4.77 -18.09
CA SER A 382 -30.13 -5.13 -17.62
C SER A 382 -31.10 -3.94 -17.58
N VAL A 383 -30.61 -2.75 -17.22
CA VAL A 383 -31.41 -1.51 -17.24
C VAL A 383 -31.74 -1.10 -18.67
N TYR A 384 -30.79 -1.22 -19.61
CA TYR A 384 -31.04 -0.93 -21.04
C TYR A 384 -31.97 -1.96 -21.71
N ALA A 385 -32.02 -3.19 -21.20
CA ALA A 385 -32.90 -4.25 -21.69
C ALA A 385 -34.30 -4.24 -21.03
N ASP A 386 -34.61 -3.25 -20.19
CA ASP A 386 -35.84 -3.13 -19.40
C ASP A 386 -36.13 -4.35 -18.51
N THR A 387 -35.11 -5.13 -18.12
CA THR A 387 -35.25 -6.26 -17.20
C THR A 387 -35.23 -5.85 -15.73
N LEU A 388 -34.53 -4.77 -15.39
CA LEU A 388 -34.48 -4.20 -14.03
C LEU A 388 -35.12 -2.81 -13.99
N THR A 389 -35.83 -2.52 -12.90
CA THR A 389 -36.27 -1.17 -12.57
C THR A 389 -35.09 -0.30 -12.13
N ILE A 390 -35.24 1.02 -12.17
CA ILE A 390 -34.16 1.94 -11.80
C ILE A 390 -33.82 1.84 -10.31
N ASP A 391 -34.80 1.63 -9.44
CA ASP A 391 -34.56 1.45 -8.00
C ASP A 391 -33.89 0.11 -7.71
N GLU A 392 -34.24 -0.97 -8.41
CA GLU A 392 -33.53 -2.26 -8.30
C GLU A 392 -32.07 -2.13 -8.79
N ALA A 393 -31.83 -1.41 -9.88
CA ALA A 393 -30.48 -1.15 -10.39
C ALA A 393 -29.65 -0.25 -9.45
N ARG A 394 -30.28 0.71 -8.77
CA ARG A 394 -29.62 1.53 -7.74
C ARG A 394 -29.29 0.72 -6.51
N ALA A 395 -30.19 -0.17 -6.09
CA ALA A 395 -29.94 -1.10 -5.00
C ALA A 395 -28.79 -2.08 -5.30
N GLU A 396 -28.69 -2.61 -6.53
CA GLU A 396 -27.58 -3.50 -6.94
C GLU A 396 -26.22 -2.78 -6.90
N LEU A 397 -26.21 -1.45 -7.08
CA LEU A 397 -25.02 -0.60 -6.98
C LEU A 397 -24.82 0.04 -5.59
N GLY A 398 -25.67 -0.28 -4.61
CA GLY A 398 -25.57 0.22 -3.24
C GLY A 398 -26.02 1.67 -3.03
N TYR A 399 -26.84 2.23 -3.92
CA TYR A 399 -27.43 3.56 -3.80
C TYR A 399 -28.87 3.51 -3.27
N ASP A 400 -29.27 4.56 -2.54
CA ASP A 400 -30.64 4.73 -2.06
C ASP A 400 -31.67 4.86 -3.21
N PRO A 401 -32.91 4.39 -3.03
CA PRO A 401 -33.98 4.51 -4.02
C PRO A 401 -34.32 5.97 -4.31
N LEU A 402 -34.85 6.25 -5.50
CA LEU A 402 -35.19 7.61 -5.91
C LEU A 402 -36.40 8.16 -5.13
N PRO A 403 -36.35 9.45 -4.73
CA PRO A 403 -37.48 10.08 -4.04
C PRO A 403 -38.77 10.04 -4.87
N GLY A 404 -39.90 9.81 -4.21
CA GLY A 404 -41.22 9.87 -4.85
C GLY A 404 -41.61 8.65 -5.69
N GLY A 405 -40.90 7.51 -5.57
CA GLY A 405 -41.23 6.27 -6.28
C GLY A 405 -40.94 6.32 -7.78
N LEU A 406 -40.17 7.31 -8.24
CA LEU A 406 -39.81 7.50 -9.65
C LEU A 406 -38.98 6.34 -10.21
N GLY A 407 -38.23 5.62 -9.38
CA GLY A 407 -37.39 4.51 -9.82
C GLY A 407 -38.09 3.14 -9.87
N VAL A 408 -39.38 3.06 -9.53
CA VAL A 408 -40.19 1.81 -9.63
C VAL A 408 -40.42 1.38 -11.08
N HIS A 409 -40.02 2.22 -12.04
CA HIS A 409 -40.18 1.98 -13.47
C HIS A 409 -38.88 1.44 -14.10
N THR A 410 -39.02 0.59 -15.13
CA THR A 410 -37.93 0.23 -16.04
C THR A 410 -37.54 1.44 -16.90
N LEU A 411 -36.38 1.40 -17.57
CA LEU A 411 -35.78 2.55 -18.24
C LEU A 411 -36.70 3.18 -19.30
N THR A 412 -37.41 2.36 -20.09
CA THR A 412 -38.30 2.85 -21.15
C THR A 412 -39.54 3.56 -20.61
N PRO A 413 -40.34 2.97 -19.68
CA PRO A 413 -41.43 3.68 -19.01
C PRO A 413 -40.96 4.91 -18.23
N TYR A 414 -39.81 4.83 -17.54
CA TYR A 414 -39.21 5.98 -16.87
C TYR A 414 -38.95 7.13 -17.85
N ARG A 415 -38.30 6.85 -18.99
CA ARG A 415 -38.09 7.86 -20.04
C ARG A 415 -39.40 8.41 -20.62
N SER A 416 -40.43 7.57 -20.72
CA SER A 416 -41.74 7.98 -21.27
C SER A 416 -42.47 8.99 -20.38
N GLN A 417 -42.24 8.96 -19.07
CA GLN A 417 -42.81 9.95 -18.12
C GLN A 417 -42.23 11.36 -18.33
N PHE A 418 -41.05 11.43 -18.93
CA PHE A 418 -40.38 12.68 -19.28
C PHE A 418 -40.41 12.93 -20.80
N ALA A 419 -41.15 12.11 -21.56
CA ALA A 419 -41.34 12.32 -23.00
C ALA A 419 -42.46 13.36 -23.24
N PRO A 420 -42.26 14.34 -24.13
CA PRO A 420 -43.27 15.36 -24.41
C PRO A 420 -44.50 14.74 -25.10
N VAL A 421 -45.69 15.14 -24.63
CA VAL A 421 -47.02 14.73 -25.16
C VAL A 421 -47.15 15.12 -26.64
N GLN A 422 -47.58 14.18 -27.49
CA GLN A 422 -47.75 14.39 -28.93
C GLN A 422 -48.83 15.45 -29.22
N GLY A 423 -48.47 16.49 -29.97
CA GLY A 423 -49.43 17.50 -30.44
C GLY A 423 -48.89 18.83 -30.99
N GLN A 424 -47.57 19.03 -31.08
CA GLN A 424 -46.98 20.17 -31.78
C GLN A 424 -45.80 19.71 -32.66
N ALA A 425 -45.78 20.18 -33.90
CA ALA A 425 -44.72 19.89 -34.86
C ALA A 425 -43.39 20.45 -34.34
N GLY A 426 -42.48 19.56 -33.93
CA GLY A 426 -41.14 19.92 -33.51
C GLY A 426 -40.27 20.27 -34.71
N SER A 427 -39.53 21.37 -34.62
CA SER A 427 -38.40 21.68 -35.50
C SER A 427 -37.30 20.63 -35.35
N ASP A 428 -36.47 20.48 -36.38
CA ASP A 428 -35.39 19.48 -36.54
C ASP A 428 -34.32 19.44 -35.41
N ASP A 429 -34.43 20.25 -34.36
CA ASP A 429 -33.58 20.22 -33.16
C ASP A 429 -33.88 19.06 -32.20
N ALA A 430 -35.02 18.36 -32.36
CA ALA A 430 -35.48 17.32 -31.44
C ALA A 430 -34.72 15.97 -31.53
N ARG A 431 -33.49 15.95 -32.05
CA ARG A 431 -32.59 14.78 -32.05
C ARG A 431 -31.25 15.00 -31.35
N SER A 432 -31.02 16.16 -30.73
CA SER A 432 -29.82 16.39 -29.92
C SER A 432 -30.16 16.44 -28.43
N TRP A 433 -29.35 15.78 -27.61
CA TRP A 433 -29.62 15.49 -26.19
C TRP A 433 -29.10 16.61 -25.26
N ASP A 434 -29.40 17.87 -25.58
CA ASP A 434 -29.05 19.04 -24.78
C ASP A 434 -30.31 19.85 -24.43
N ALA A 435 -30.72 19.85 -23.15
CA ALA A 435 -31.82 20.68 -22.66
C ALA A 435 -31.35 21.59 -21.52
N ASP A 436 -31.51 22.90 -21.74
CA ASP A 436 -31.13 24.03 -20.89
C ASP A 436 -32.13 24.22 -19.72
N PHE A 437 -31.65 24.04 -18.48
CA PHE A 437 -32.44 24.05 -17.24
C PHE A 437 -32.72 25.46 -16.67
N SER A 438 -32.41 26.53 -17.40
CA SER A 438 -32.54 27.91 -16.90
C SER A 438 -33.98 28.45 -16.74
N ARG A 439 -35.02 27.65 -16.99
CA ARG A 439 -36.42 28.13 -17.02
C ARG A 439 -37.33 27.69 -15.86
N LEU A 440 -36.81 27.05 -14.80
CA LEU A 440 -37.66 26.47 -13.72
C LEU A 440 -37.46 27.03 -12.31
N LEU A 441 -37.20 28.33 -12.12
CA LEU A 441 -37.26 28.94 -10.78
C LEU A 441 -38.03 30.28 -10.79
N GLN A 442 -39.10 30.34 -9.99
CA GLN A 442 -39.72 31.61 -9.54
C GLN A 442 -39.07 32.08 -8.22
N PRO A 443 -39.03 33.40 -7.93
CA PRO A 443 -38.19 33.95 -6.86
C PRO A 443 -38.88 33.98 -5.48
N THR A 444 -38.13 33.65 -4.42
CA THR A 444 -38.46 33.94 -3.00
C THR A 444 -37.39 34.87 -2.41
N PRO A 445 -37.72 35.64 -1.34
CA PRO A 445 -37.03 36.90 -1.04
C PRO A 445 -35.64 36.72 -0.40
N ASP A 446 -34.82 37.72 -0.66
CA ASP A 446 -33.39 37.84 -0.42
C ASP A 446 -32.99 37.82 1.07
N VAL A 447 -32.60 36.64 1.55
CA VAL A 447 -31.91 36.44 2.85
C VAL A 447 -30.39 36.60 2.68
N THR A 448 -29.90 36.66 1.43
CA THR A 448 -28.48 36.79 1.04
C THR A 448 -27.91 38.16 1.41
N ALA A 449 -28.64 39.25 1.16
CA ALA A 449 -28.16 40.61 1.40
C ALA A 449 -27.90 40.96 2.88
N VAL A 450 -28.56 40.27 3.81
CA VAL A 450 -28.39 40.50 5.26
C VAL A 450 -27.19 39.72 5.81
N VAL A 451 -26.94 38.52 5.29
CA VAL A 451 -25.78 37.70 5.69
C VAL A 451 -24.49 38.25 5.09
N GLU A 452 -24.52 38.73 3.84
CA GLU A 452 -23.35 39.31 3.15
C GLU A 452 -22.81 40.54 3.89
N ARG A 453 -23.67 41.49 4.32
CA ARG A 453 -23.22 42.68 5.07
C ARG A 453 -22.58 42.35 6.41
N THR A 454 -23.04 41.30 7.09
CA THR A 454 -22.57 40.96 8.43
C THR A 454 -21.21 40.25 8.37
N VAL A 455 -20.99 39.44 7.32
CA VAL A 455 -19.72 38.76 7.02
C VAL A 455 -18.67 39.74 6.48
N GLU A 456 -19.08 40.71 5.66
CA GLU A 456 -18.20 41.75 5.09
C GLU A 456 -17.67 42.71 6.18
N THR A 457 -18.49 43.04 7.19
CA THR A 457 -18.08 43.91 8.31
C THR A 457 -17.06 43.24 9.25
N VAL A 458 -17.12 41.91 9.38
CA VAL A 458 -16.17 41.12 10.21
C VAL A 458 -14.86 40.85 9.47
N LEU A 459 -14.91 40.61 8.15
CA LEU A 459 -13.72 40.41 7.31
C LEU A 459 -12.88 41.68 7.13
N THR A 460 -13.52 42.86 7.06
CA THR A 460 -12.83 44.15 6.92
C THR A 460 -11.97 44.50 8.14
N ARG A 461 -12.24 43.91 9.31
CA ARG A 461 -11.51 44.19 10.56
C ARG A 461 -10.27 43.32 10.77
N LEU A 462 -10.13 42.20 10.04
CA LEU A 462 -9.11 41.17 10.31
C LEU A 462 -8.03 41.01 9.23
N LEU A 463 -8.25 41.46 7.99
CA LEU A 463 -7.35 41.16 6.86
C LEU A 463 -7.05 42.41 6.01
N GLY A 464 -6.37 43.39 6.61
CA GLY A 464 -5.94 44.63 5.94
C GLY A 464 -5.78 44.55 4.41
N GLY A 465 -6.78 45.07 3.71
CA GLY A 465 -6.76 45.48 2.30
C GLY A 465 -6.80 44.35 1.25
N ALA A 466 -7.99 44.07 0.70
CA ALA A 466 -8.09 43.69 -0.71
C ALA A 466 -7.97 44.98 -1.57
N PRO A 467 -7.22 44.99 -2.70
CA PRO A 467 -7.26 46.12 -3.60
C PRO A 467 -8.68 46.24 -4.20
N PRO A 468 -9.19 47.47 -4.40
CA PRO A 468 -10.53 47.67 -4.93
C PRO A 468 -10.63 47.10 -6.35
N GLN A 469 -11.78 46.51 -6.67
CA GLN A 469 -12.12 46.10 -8.01
C GLN A 469 -12.32 47.36 -8.87
N VAL A 470 -11.26 47.81 -9.54
CA VAL A 470 -11.31 48.95 -10.45
C VAL A 470 -11.73 48.46 -11.83
N ASP A 471 -12.87 48.93 -12.33
CA ASP A 471 -13.37 48.69 -13.71
C ASP A 471 -12.57 49.46 -14.79
N ALA A 472 -11.39 49.99 -14.46
CA ALA A 472 -10.52 50.68 -15.42
C ALA A 472 -9.70 49.68 -16.23
N ARG A 473 -9.60 49.93 -17.55
CA ARG A 473 -8.70 49.20 -18.45
C ARG A 473 -7.26 49.28 -17.90
N PRO A 474 -6.53 48.16 -17.78
CA PRO A 474 -5.10 48.22 -17.51
C PRO A 474 -4.41 48.92 -18.68
N THR A 475 -3.66 49.99 -18.40
CA THR A 475 -2.85 50.68 -19.40
C THR A 475 -1.57 49.86 -19.60
N PRO A 476 -1.23 49.42 -20.84
CA PRO A 476 0.02 48.70 -21.08
C PRO A 476 1.21 49.57 -20.67
N ARG A 477 2.15 49.01 -19.92
CA ARG A 477 3.27 49.77 -19.34
C ARG A 477 4.47 49.92 -20.27
N ARG A 478 4.62 49.07 -21.28
CA ARG A 478 5.66 49.17 -22.31
C ARG A 478 5.05 49.49 -23.68
N LEU A 479 5.35 50.68 -24.19
CA LEU A 479 5.01 51.12 -25.56
C LEU A 479 6.12 50.84 -26.59
N GLU A 480 7.29 50.35 -26.16
CA GLU A 480 8.45 50.17 -27.04
C GLU A 480 8.88 48.69 -27.11
N LEU A 481 8.20 47.89 -27.93
CA LEU A 481 8.72 46.61 -28.42
C LEU A 481 9.59 46.90 -29.66
N THR A 482 10.90 46.95 -29.50
CA THR A 482 11.83 47.43 -30.56
C THR A 482 12.27 46.36 -31.58
N ARG A 483 11.71 45.15 -31.57
CA ARG A 483 12.06 44.08 -32.54
C ARG A 483 10.81 43.33 -33.01
N ALA A 484 10.76 43.04 -34.32
CA ALA A 484 9.69 42.29 -34.97
C ALA A 484 9.58 40.82 -34.49
N ASP A 485 10.68 40.25 -33.96
CA ASP A 485 10.72 38.89 -33.41
C ASP A 485 10.23 38.81 -31.94
N ASP A 486 9.94 39.95 -31.29
CA ASP A 486 9.46 40.04 -29.90
C ASP A 486 7.94 40.25 -29.80
N ALA A 487 7.19 40.01 -30.89
CA ALA A 487 5.73 40.12 -30.88
C ALA A 487 5.13 39.12 -29.90
N PRO A 488 4.28 39.57 -28.94
CA PRO A 488 3.73 38.69 -27.94
C PRO A 488 2.82 37.65 -28.61
N SER A 489 3.04 36.38 -28.30
CA SER A 489 2.23 35.28 -28.84
C SER A 489 1.92 34.27 -27.76
N SER A 490 0.79 33.57 -27.90
CA SER A 490 0.46 32.49 -26.98
C SER A 490 1.02 31.17 -27.54
N PRO A 491 1.78 30.38 -26.76
CA PRO A 491 2.25 29.06 -27.16
C PRO A 491 1.08 28.09 -27.36
N SER A 492 1.30 26.99 -28.10
CA SER A 492 0.27 25.98 -28.27
C SER A 492 0.03 25.22 -26.96
N LEU A 493 -1.18 24.68 -26.77
CA LEU A 493 -1.50 23.88 -25.58
C LEU A 493 -0.55 22.67 -25.41
N THR A 494 -0.02 22.13 -26.52
CA THR A 494 0.95 21.04 -26.51
C THR A 494 2.28 21.49 -25.93
N ASP A 495 2.80 22.63 -26.37
CA ASP A 495 4.08 23.18 -25.89
C ASP A 495 4.02 23.51 -24.39
N ILE A 496 2.89 24.08 -23.94
CA ILE A 496 2.65 24.38 -22.53
C ILE A 496 2.63 23.09 -21.69
N ASN A 497 1.98 22.03 -22.18
CA ASN A 497 1.92 20.75 -21.49
C ASN A 497 3.29 20.06 -21.42
N GLU A 498 4.10 20.13 -22.47
CA GLU A 498 5.48 19.64 -22.45
C GLU A 498 6.35 20.41 -21.44
N ALA A 499 6.20 21.74 -21.39
CA ALA A 499 6.86 22.57 -20.38
C ALA A 499 6.42 22.19 -18.95
N TYR A 500 5.13 21.91 -18.74
CA TYR A 500 4.64 21.44 -17.44
C TYR A 500 5.29 20.12 -17.02
N ASP A 501 5.37 19.13 -17.91
CA ASP A 501 5.92 17.81 -17.61
C ASP A 501 7.44 17.88 -17.30
N GLU A 502 8.17 18.80 -17.93
CA GLU A 502 9.57 19.06 -17.59
C GLU A 502 9.71 19.70 -16.20
N LEU A 503 8.97 20.78 -15.95
CA LEU A 503 9.05 21.56 -14.71
C LEU A 503 8.56 20.77 -13.49
N GLU A 504 7.50 19.96 -13.63
CA GLU A 504 6.98 19.08 -12.58
C GLU A 504 8.08 18.15 -12.05
N ARG A 505 8.90 17.56 -12.92
CA ARG A 505 9.99 16.64 -12.51
C ARG A 505 11.01 17.34 -11.62
N ALA A 506 11.33 18.60 -11.90
CA ALA A 506 12.24 19.39 -11.07
C ALA A 506 11.60 19.73 -9.71
N GLY A 507 10.33 20.16 -9.71
CA GLY A 507 9.58 20.46 -8.49
C GLY A 507 9.44 19.25 -7.57
N ARG A 508 9.12 18.07 -8.12
CA ARG A 508 9.00 16.81 -7.36
C ARG A 508 10.28 16.47 -6.61
N ARG A 509 11.44 16.59 -7.26
CA ARG A 509 12.74 16.33 -6.62
C ARG A 509 13.02 17.29 -5.47
N ALA A 510 12.71 18.58 -5.64
CA ALA A 510 12.91 19.59 -4.60
C ALA A 510 12.02 19.30 -3.37
N VAL A 511 10.74 18.98 -3.59
CA VAL A 511 9.81 18.67 -2.49
C VAL A 511 10.13 17.34 -1.81
N GLN A 512 10.56 16.31 -2.56
CA GLN A 512 11.03 15.03 -1.99
C GLN A 512 12.27 15.21 -1.11
N ALA A 513 13.24 16.03 -1.56
CA ALA A 513 14.42 16.35 -0.78
C ALA A 513 14.05 17.09 0.52
N LEU A 514 13.13 18.06 0.44
CA LEU A 514 12.58 18.77 1.61
C LEU A 514 11.90 17.80 2.59
N ALA A 515 11.05 16.90 2.10
CA ALA A 515 10.35 15.92 2.94
C ALA A 515 11.34 14.99 3.67
N LYS A 516 12.42 14.58 2.99
CA LYS A 516 13.51 13.81 3.61
C LYS A 516 14.22 14.60 4.70
N GLU A 517 14.54 15.88 4.46
CA GLU A 517 15.16 16.77 5.44
C GLU A 517 14.25 16.97 6.66
N GLN A 518 12.95 17.19 6.44
CA GLN A 518 11.92 17.32 7.48
C GLN A 518 11.89 16.07 8.37
N ARG A 519 11.78 14.89 7.75
CA ARG A 519 11.77 13.61 8.48
C ARG A 519 13.01 13.44 9.37
N GLU A 520 14.20 13.64 8.80
CA GLU A 520 15.46 13.43 9.53
C GLU A 520 15.61 14.40 10.70
N ARG A 521 15.21 15.66 10.54
CA ARG A 521 15.29 16.63 11.62
C ARG A 521 14.22 16.40 12.69
N VAL A 522 12.97 16.13 12.32
CA VAL A 522 11.89 15.84 13.28
C VAL A 522 12.23 14.64 14.15
N LEU A 523 12.72 13.54 13.55
CA LEU A 523 13.13 12.36 14.32
C LEU A 523 14.34 12.62 15.22
N ARG A 524 15.32 13.42 14.75
CA ARG A 524 16.46 13.82 15.59
C ARG A 524 16.03 14.69 16.78
N ASP A 525 15.14 15.64 16.55
CA ASP A 525 14.66 16.54 17.60
C ASP A 525 13.75 15.79 18.59
N PHE A 526 12.95 14.83 18.12
CA PHE A 526 12.24 13.87 18.97
C PHE A 526 13.20 13.02 19.82
N ASP A 527 14.21 12.40 19.22
CA ASP A 527 15.20 11.58 19.93
C ASP A 527 15.96 12.42 21.00
N ARG A 528 16.29 13.68 20.68
CA ARG A 528 16.88 14.64 21.63
C ARG A 528 15.95 15.03 22.77
N LEU A 529 14.65 15.15 22.50
CA LEU A 529 13.63 15.41 23.53
C LEU A 529 13.52 14.19 24.46
N MET A 530 13.45 12.98 23.92
CA MET A 530 13.35 11.73 24.67
C MET A 530 14.58 11.44 25.54
N ALA A 531 15.76 11.93 25.15
CA ALA A 531 16.98 11.82 25.95
C ALA A 531 16.98 12.66 27.25
N LYS A 532 15.98 13.53 27.49
CA LYS A 532 15.87 14.39 28.67
C LYS A 532 14.69 13.93 29.57
N PRO A 533 14.92 13.07 30.59
CA PRO A 533 13.85 12.35 31.29
C PRO A 533 12.74 13.22 31.88
N GLN A 534 13.10 14.35 32.50
CA GLN A 534 12.12 15.25 33.12
C GLN A 534 11.26 15.98 32.06
N ARG A 535 11.90 16.44 30.98
CA ARG A 535 11.23 17.18 29.91
C ARG A 535 10.41 16.26 29.01
N SER A 536 10.89 15.05 28.73
CA SER A 536 10.15 14.05 27.96
C SER A 536 8.93 13.57 28.71
N ALA A 537 9.04 13.30 30.03
CA ALA A 537 7.90 12.95 30.86
C ALA A 537 6.81 14.03 30.85
N GLN A 538 7.19 15.30 31.04
CA GLN A 538 6.25 16.42 31.00
C GLN A 538 5.56 16.56 29.64
N TRP A 539 6.32 16.45 28.55
CA TRP A 539 5.78 16.58 27.19
C TRP A 539 4.86 15.41 26.81
N LEU A 540 5.23 14.18 27.17
CA LEU A 540 4.39 12.99 26.93
C LEU A 540 3.09 13.05 27.73
N GLU A 541 3.15 13.53 28.98
CA GLU A 541 1.95 13.69 29.81
C GLU A 541 1.01 14.77 29.27
N GLU A 542 1.55 15.93 28.84
CA GLU A 542 0.76 16.99 28.17
C GLU A 542 0.09 16.43 26.91
N THR A 543 0.85 15.73 26.06
CA THR A 543 0.36 15.13 24.81
C THR A 543 -0.75 14.11 25.08
N ARG A 544 -0.54 13.18 26.02
CA ARG A 544 -1.52 12.14 26.37
C ARG A 544 -2.78 12.75 26.99
N THR A 545 -2.64 13.72 27.87
CA THR A 545 -3.78 14.42 28.50
C THR A 545 -4.68 15.04 27.44
N GLN A 546 -4.09 15.73 26.44
CA GLN A 546 -4.84 16.34 25.36
C GLN A 546 -5.48 15.31 24.43
N ALA A 547 -4.76 14.23 24.08
CA ALA A 547 -5.30 13.13 23.28
C ALA A 547 -6.49 12.45 23.97
N CYS A 548 -6.38 12.16 25.28
CA CYS A 548 -7.47 11.58 26.06
C CYS A 548 -8.67 12.53 26.20
N ALA A 549 -8.44 13.84 26.36
CA ALA A 549 -9.52 14.82 26.44
C ALA A 549 -10.34 14.85 25.14
N LEU A 550 -9.68 14.96 23.99
CA LEU A 550 -10.33 14.97 22.68
C LEU A 550 -11.01 13.63 22.34
N ALA A 551 -10.42 12.50 22.75
CA ALA A 551 -11.05 11.20 22.60
C ALA A 551 -12.36 11.08 23.40
N ARG A 552 -12.44 11.67 24.60
CA ARG A 552 -13.67 11.70 25.42
C ARG A 552 -14.74 12.61 24.83
N GLU A 553 -14.34 13.70 24.18
CA GLU A 553 -15.26 14.62 23.51
C GLU A 553 -15.82 14.01 22.20
N GLN A 554 -15.33 12.85 21.74
CA GLN A 554 -15.67 12.21 20.45
C GLN A 554 -15.48 13.13 19.23
N SER A 555 -14.69 14.19 19.36
CA SER A 555 -14.74 15.33 18.43
C SER A 555 -13.63 15.36 17.40
N LEU A 556 -12.82 14.32 17.29
CA LEU A 556 -11.67 14.31 16.39
C LEU A 556 -11.78 13.14 15.42
N THR A 557 -12.34 13.42 14.25
CA THR A 557 -12.45 12.47 13.14
C THR A 557 -11.30 12.72 12.17
N LEU A 558 -10.47 11.71 11.92
CA LEU A 558 -9.53 11.74 10.80
C LEU A 558 -10.37 11.66 9.51
N ALA A 559 -10.55 12.80 8.86
CA ALA A 559 -11.36 12.93 7.65
C ALA A 559 -10.73 14.01 6.75
N PRO A 560 -10.63 13.78 5.43
CA PRO A 560 -10.09 14.78 4.53
C PRO A 560 -10.92 16.06 4.60
N PRO A 561 -10.27 17.25 4.64
CA PRO A 561 -10.99 18.52 4.64
C PRO A 561 -11.83 18.69 3.37
N ASP A 562 -13.00 19.35 3.47
CA ASP A 562 -13.93 19.53 2.34
C ASP A 562 -13.27 20.36 1.22
N PRO A 563 -13.00 19.77 0.04
CA PRO A 563 -12.29 20.42 -1.06
C PRO A 563 -13.06 21.57 -1.71
N GLU A 564 -14.38 21.64 -1.53
CA GLU A 564 -15.21 22.72 -2.07
C GLU A 564 -15.23 23.96 -1.16
N GLN A 565 -14.97 23.78 0.13
CA GLN A 565 -14.98 24.85 1.14
C GLN A 565 -13.59 25.38 1.47
N VAL A 566 -12.56 24.53 1.45
CA VAL A 566 -11.20 24.94 1.80
C VAL A 566 -10.40 25.44 0.57
N LEU A 567 -9.52 26.40 0.81
CA LEU A 567 -8.54 26.83 -0.19
C LEU A 567 -7.50 25.73 -0.46
N ALA A 568 -6.89 25.75 -1.65
CA ALA A 568 -5.83 24.81 -2.07
C ALA A 568 -4.76 24.60 -0.98
N ALA A 569 -4.42 25.70 -0.32
CA ALA A 569 -3.54 25.82 0.83
C ALA A 569 -3.73 24.80 1.96
N ARG A 570 -4.96 24.31 2.16
CA ARG A 570 -5.37 23.53 3.33
C ARG A 570 -5.75 22.08 3.01
N LEU A 571 -5.71 21.66 1.74
CA LEU A 571 -6.25 20.36 1.29
C LEU A 571 -5.22 19.20 1.30
N THR A 572 -4.05 19.34 1.91
CA THR A 572 -3.04 18.27 1.86
C THR A 572 -3.31 17.14 2.86
N ASP A 573 -4.00 16.11 2.36
CA ASP A 573 -4.04 14.70 2.79
C ASP A 573 -5.10 14.23 3.81
N MET A 574 -5.44 12.93 3.70
CA MET A 574 -6.52 12.19 4.39
C MET A 574 -6.30 11.96 5.90
N ASP A 575 -5.11 12.30 6.41
CA ASP A 575 -4.72 12.15 7.83
C ASP A 575 -4.88 13.45 8.63
N VAL A 576 -5.43 14.49 8.02
CA VAL A 576 -5.79 15.73 8.72
C VAL A 576 -7.06 15.46 9.52
N ALA A 577 -7.02 15.73 10.83
CA ALA A 577 -8.22 15.63 11.63
C ALA A 577 -9.14 16.82 11.37
N THR A 578 -10.45 16.57 11.40
CA THR A 578 -11.47 17.60 11.55
C THR A 578 -11.98 17.53 12.99
N GLY A 579 -12.09 18.69 13.62
CA GLY A 579 -12.49 18.79 15.02
C GLY A 579 -12.98 20.17 15.40
N PRO A 580 -13.43 20.35 16.65
CA PRO A 580 -14.07 21.58 17.14
C PRO A 580 -13.06 22.72 17.19
N ASP A 581 -13.53 23.93 16.91
CA ASP A 581 -12.69 25.14 16.82
C ASP A 581 -11.65 25.23 17.96
N GLY A 582 -10.38 25.44 17.57
CA GLY A 582 -9.26 25.59 18.50
C GLY A 582 -8.56 24.29 18.90
N TRP A 583 -8.98 23.13 18.38
CA TRP A 583 -8.24 21.87 18.58
C TRP A 583 -6.83 21.91 17.97
N GLU A 584 -6.61 22.67 16.87
CA GLU A 584 -5.32 22.76 16.19
C GLU A 584 -4.20 23.34 17.06
N GLU A 585 -4.54 24.02 18.16
CA GLU A 585 -3.58 24.69 19.04
C GLU A 585 -3.34 23.93 20.36
N ARG A 586 -4.09 22.86 20.63
CA ARG A 586 -4.04 22.11 21.90
C ARG A 586 -2.72 21.36 22.12
N ILE A 587 -2.00 20.98 21.06
CA ILE A 587 -0.66 20.37 21.14
C ILE A 587 0.43 21.29 20.60
N LYS A 588 1.44 21.52 21.44
CA LYS A 588 2.66 22.22 21.07
C LYS A 588 3.65 21.29 20.39
N VAL A 589 3.75 21.38 19.08
CA VAL A 589 4.72 20.62 18.26
C VAL A 589 6.08 21.33 18.08
N ARG A 590 6.23 22.56 18.58
CA ARG A 590 7.45 23.38 18.43
C ARG A 590 8.75 22.69 18.87
N GLU A 591 8.65 21.72 19.79
CA GLU A 591 9.79 20.96 20.33
C GLU A 591 10.39 19.99 19.30
N ILE A 592 9.59 19.57 18.31
CA ILE A 592 10.00 18.63 17.25
C ILE A 592 9.85 19.22 15.84
N PHE A 593 9.06 20.29 15.68
CA PHE A 593 8.82 20.98 14.41
C PHE A 593 8.64 22.49 14.62
N ASP A 594 9.66 23.29 14.31
CA ASP A 594 9.61 24.76 14.36
C ASP A 594 9.09 25.33 13.03
N GLY A 595 7.82 25.73 13.00
CA GLY A 595 7.17 26.29 11.81
C GLY A 595 7.85 27.55 11.25
N ARG A 596 8.50 28.39 12.08
CA ARG A 596 9.21 29.59 11.58
C ARG A 596 10.52 29.21 10.88
N TYR A 597 11.23 28.24 11.42
CA TYR A 597 12.40 27.67 10.76
C TYR A 597 11.98 27.02 9.43
N TRP A 598 10.95 26.17 9.47
CA TRP A 598 10.54 25.42 8.28
C TRP A 598 9.93 26.29 7.19
N LYS A 599 9.20 27.36 7.52
CA LYS A 599 8.73 28.31 6.48
C LYS A 599 9.89 28.92 5.71
N ARG A 600 10.94 29.39 6.41
CA ARG A 600 12.15 29.94 5.76
C ARG A 600 12.89 28.88 4.95
N ARG A 601 13.09 27.69 5.54
CA ARG A 601 13.81 26.59 4.87
C ARG A 601 13.07 26.07 3.64
N THR A 602 11.75 25.95 3.70
CA THR A 602 10.91 25.60 2.55
C THR A 602 11.09 26.63 1.44
N ALA A 603 11.04 27.92 1.77
CA ALA A 603 11.22 28.99 0.79
C ALA A 603 12.57 28.92 0.08
N GLU A 604 13.66 28.67 0.81
CA GLU A 604 14.99 28.47 0.23
C GLU A 604 15.03 27.29 -0.75
N VAL A 605 14.37 26.17 -0.41
CA VAL A 605 14.41 24.94 -1.21
C VAL A 605 13.54 25.03 -2.46
N VAL A 606 12.35 25.64 -2.37
CA VAL A 606 11.41 25.71 -3.51
C VAL A 606 11.71 26.87 -4.46
N ARG A 607 12.37 27.93 -3.98
CA ARG A 607 12.68 29.13 -4.77
C ARG A 607 13.29 28.84 -6.16
N PRO A 608 14.36 28.04 -6.30
CA PRO A 608 14.98 27.80 -7.61
C PRO A 608 14.05 27.10 -8.61
N PHE A 609 13.11 26.31 -8.10
CA PHE A 609 12.09 25.67 -8.91
C PHE A 609 11.02 26.68 -9.34
N VAL A 610 10.48 27.47 -8.41
CA VAL A 610 9.44 28.48 -8.70
C VAL A 610 9.97 29.55 -9.65
N GLU A 611 11.20 30.04 -9.46
CA GLU A 611 11.86 30.99 -10.37
C GLU A 611 11.97 30.42 -11.80
N ARG A 612 12.29 29.13 -11.94
CA ARG A 612 12.36 28.47 -13.25
C ARG A 612 10.99 28.38 -13.92
N VAL A 613 9.95 28.02 -13.16
CA VAL A 613 8.57 27.96 -13.63
C VAL A 613 8.11 29.34 -14.12
N TRP A 614 8.36 30.37 -13.32
CA TRP A 614 7.98 31.74 -13.64
C TRP A 614 8.72 32.28 -14.85
N LYS A 615 10.04 32.08 -14.90
CA LYS A 615 10.84 32.47 -16.06
C LYS A 615 10.29 31.84 -17.32
N ARG A 616 10.04 30.52 -17.31
CA ARG A 616 9.51 29.80 -18.48
C ARG A 616 8.16 30.35 -18.92
N GLY A 617 7.19 30.48 -18.01
CA GLY A 617 5.84 30.95 -18.32
C GLY A 617 5.79 32.38 -18.85
N GLY A 618 6.62 33.28 -18.32
CA GLY A 618 6.69 34.65 -18.81
C GLY A 618 7.43 34.77 -20.15
N THR A 619 8.56 34.07 -20.32
CA THR A 619 9.35 34.13 -21.57
C THR A 619 8.63 33.53 -22.77
N GLU A 620 7.69 32.60 -22.55
CA GLU A 620 6.87 32.06 -23.64
C GLU A 620 5.83 33.05 -24.18
N ILE A 621 5.50 34.11 -23.42
CA ILE A 621 4.63 35.19 -23.90
C ILE A 621 5.46 36.35 -24.47
N ILE A 622 6.51 36.78 -23.76
CA ILE A 622 7.42 37.85 -24.20
C ILE A 622 8.86 37.45 -23.91
N GLY A 623 9.73 37.45 -24.92
CA GLY A 623 11.15 37.09 -24.78
C GLY A 623 11.94 37.95 -23.78
N SER A 624 11.46 39.16 -23.46
CA SER A 624 12.09 40.12 -22.53
C SER A 624 11.58 40.05 -21.08
N PHE A 625 10.84 39.00 -20.71
CA PHE A 625 10.31 38.83 -19.35
C PHE A 625 11.44 38.75 -18.30
N ASP A 626 11.45 39.70 -17.37
CA ASP A 626 12.45 39.82 -16.31
C ASP A 626 11.81 39.54 -14.93
N LEU A 627 12.47 38.71 -14.14
CA LEU A 627 12.03 38.39 -12.77
C LEU A 627 12.40 39.49 -11.77
N ASP A 628 13.37 40.34 -12.11
CA ASP A 628 13.86 41.41 -11.23
C ASP A 628 13.00 42.69 -11.32
N GLU A 629 12.06 42.75 -12.27
CA GLU A 629 11.10 43.85 -12.38
C GLU A 629 10.27 43.95 -11.07
N PRO A 630 10.12 45.13 -10.44
CA PRO A 630 9.62 45.26 -9.07
C PRO A 630 8.30 44.54 -8.79
N ASP A 631 7.33 44.65 -9.71
CA ASP A 631 6.01 44.03 -9.55
C ASP A 631 6.05 42.51 -9.77
N VAL A 632 6.90 42.03 -10.69
CA VAL A 632 7.12 40.59 -10.93
C VAL A 632 7.87 39.96 -9.76
N ALA A 633 8.93 40.61 -9.28
CA ALA A 633 9.72 40.19 -8.13
C ALA A 633 8.86 40.10 -6.86
N GLN A 634 7.99 41.09 -6.64
CA GLN A 634 7.08 41.10 -5.50
C GLN A 634 6.02 39.99 -5.61
N ALA A 635 5.41 39.80 -6.78
CA ALA A 635 4.43 38.72 -6.97
C ALA A 635 5.07 37.32 -6.84
N LEU A 636 6.30 37.14 -7.32
CA LEU A 636 7.08 35.91 -7.18
C LEU A 636 7.38 35.63 -5.71
N LYS A 637 7.81 36.66 -4.97
CA LYS A 637 8.07 36.56 -3.52
C LYS A 637 6.80 36.17 -2.77
N ASP A 638 5.68 36.82 -3.04
CA ASP A 638 4.40 36.52 -2.39
C ASP A 638 3.98 35.08 -2.64
N ARG A 639 4.17 34.58 -3.86
CA ARG A 639 3.88 33.18 -4.19
C ARG A 639 4.79 32.21 -3.44
N ILE A 640 6.10 32.48 -3.38
CA ILE A 640 7.04 31.63 -2.63
C ILE A 640 6.68 31.62 -1.14
N ASP A 641 6.36 32.78 -0.57
CA ASP A 641 6.00 32.92 0.85
C ASP A 641 4.67 32.22 1.17
N GLU A 642 3.70 32.29 0.27
CA GLU A 642 2.43 31.57 0.36
C GLU A 642 2.67 30.06 0.30
N LEU A 643 3.30 29.55 -0.77
CA LEU A 643 3.62 28.13 -0.94
C LEU A 643 4.38 27.56 0.27
N SER A 644 5.39 28.29 0.73
CA SER A 644 6.22 27.86 1.86
C SER A 644 5.44 27.85 3.17
N GLY A 645 4.51 28.80 3.34
CA GLY A 645 3.57 28.81 4.44
C GLY A 645 2.64 27.60 4.41
N GLN A 646 2.05 27.30 3.25
CA GLN A 646 1.10 26.20 3.06
C GLN A 646 1.76 24.83 3.32
N VAL A 647 2.89 24.55 2.67
CA VAL A 647 3.62 23.28 2.85
C VAL A 647 4.01 23.07 4.32
N THR A 648 4.43 24.14 5.00
CA THR A 648 4.82 24.07 6.41
C THR A 648 3.61 23.84 7.31
N ALA A 649 2.54 24.61 7.12
CA ALA A 649 1.33 24.54 7.95
C ALA A 649 0.71 23.14 7.92
N THR A 650 0.62 22.51 6.74
CA THR A 650 0.01 21.19 6.70
C THR A 650 0.91 20.10 7.27
N THR A 651 2.23 20.18 7.09
CA THR A 651 3.13 19.22 7.76
C THR A 651 2.97 19.32 9.27
N GLU A 652 2.84 20.54 9.80
CA GLU A 652 2.59 20.79 11.22
C GLU A 652 1.24 20.23 11.68
N GLN A 653 0.19 20.40 10.88
CA GLN A 653 -1.16 19.90 11.18
C GLN A 653 -1.23 18.36 11.19
N VAL A 654 -0.60 17.69 10.24
CA VAL A 654 -0.53 16.21 10.21
C VAL A 654 0.22 15.69 11.43
N LEU A 655 1.32 16.34 11.82
CA LEU A 655 2.04 15.97 13.04
C LEU A 655 1.16 16.11 14.28
N ARG A 656 0.39 17.20 14.40
CA ARG A 656 -0.58 17.39 15.50
C ARG A 656 -1.65 16.32 15.51
N ALA A 657 -2.28 16.05 14.37
CA ALA A 657 -3.33 15.04 14.25
C ALA A 657 -2.82 13.64 14.66
N GLN A 658 -1.61 13.27 14.24
CA GLN A 658 -1.00 11.98 14.56
C GLN A 658 -0.59 11.86 16.03
N LEU A 659 -0.21 12.97 16.67
CA LEU A 659 0.02 13.02 18.12
C LEU A 659 -1.28 12.99 18.94
N LEU A 660 -2.41 13.37 18.35
CA LEU A 660 -3.73 13.36 18.97
C LEU A 660 -4.53 12.07 18.71
N ALA A 661 -4.01 11.17 17.88
CA ALA A 661 -4.70 9.95 17.51
C ALA A 661 -4.85 8.96 18.68
N ALA A 662 -5.85 8.07 18.59
CA ALA A 662 -6.28 7.15 19.66
C ALA A 662 -5.14 6.32 20.30
N GLY A 663 -4.15 5.87 19.52
CA GLY A 663 -3.03 5.12 20.08
C GLY A 663 -2.22 5.89 21.15
N VAL A 664 -2.10 7.21 21.04
CA VAL A 664 -1.46 8.03 22.08
C VAL A 664 -2.32 8.06 23.35
N ALA A 665 -3.64 8.15 23.20
CA ALA A 665 -4.60 8.06 24.30
C ALA A 665 -4.59 6.69 24.99
N GLU A 666 -4.31 5.62 24.24
CA GLU A 666 -4.22 4.23 24.74
C GLU A 666 -2.85 3.87 25.36
N GLY A 667 -1.90 4.82 25.39
CA GLY A 667 -0.64 4.62 26.09
C GLY A 667 0.53 4.11 25.24
N GLU A 668 0.57 4.45 23.95
CA GLU A 668 1.68 4.12 23.03
C GLU A 668 3.08 4.33 23.64
N SER A 669 3.98 3.38 23.41
CA SER A 669 5.37 3.43 23.87
C SER A 669 6.21 4.41 23.04
N ILE A 670 7.35 4.88 23.58
CA ILE A 670 8.25 5.82 22.89
C ILE A 670 8.69 5.29 21.50
N PRO A 671 9.09 4.01 21.33
CA PRO A 671 9.44 3.46 20.02
C PRO A 671 8.26 3.46 19.02
N GLU A 672 7.04 3.18 19.49
CA GLU A 672 5.85 3.16 18.64
C GLU A 672 5.47 4.59 18.20
N LEU A 673 5.48 5.56 19.12
CA LEU A 673 5.27 6.98 18.82
C LEU A 673 6.30 7.49 17.81
N ARG A 674 7.56 7.10 17.97
CA ARG A 674 8.63 7.43 17.02
C ARG A 674 8.38 6.82 15.64
N ALA A 675 7.93 5.56 15.58
CA ALA A 675 7.60 4.89 14.33
C ALA A 675 6.39 5.55 13.63
N ARG A 676 5.41 6.03 14.39
CA ARG A 676 4.26 6.80 13.89
C ARG A 676 4.70 8.13 13.28
N LEU A 677 5.52 8.91 13.99
CA LEU A 677 6.09 10.16 13.46
C LEU A 677 6.94 9.91 12.20
N GLN A 678 7.65 8.78 12.12
CA GLN A 678 8.37 8.40 10.91
C GLN A 678 7.43 8.11 9.73
N LYS A 679 6.29 7.45 9.97
CA LYS A 679 5.29 7.11 8.94
C LYS A 679 4.63 8.33 8.30
N VAL A 680 4.49 9.44 9.04
CA VAL A 680 4.02 10.72 8.50
C VAL A 680 4.78 11.07 7.23
N PHE A 681 6.10 10.93 7.23
CA PHE A 681 6.93 11.34 6.10
C PHE A 681 7.10 10.27 5.00
N THR A 682 6.67 9.02 5.21
CA THR A 682 6.79 7.96 4.20
C THR A 682 5.65 7.97 3.18
N ASN A 683 4.43 8.30 3.61
CA ASN A 683 3.27 8.39 2.70
C ASN A 683 3.19 9.76 2.01
N LEU A 684 3.71 10.81 2.66
CA LEU A 684 3.71 12.18 2.13
C LEU A 684 4.77 12.44 1.04
N SER A 685 5.76 11.58 0.82
CA SER A 685 6.88 11.93 -0.07
C SER A 685 6.58 11.80 -1.57
N ASP A 686 5.65 10.94 -1.98
CA ASP A 686 5.42 10.68 -3.41
C ASP A 686 4.14 11.33 -3.94
N PHE A 687 3.01 11.14 -3.26
CA PHE A 687 1.73 11.73 -3.69
C PHE A 687 1.70 13.25 -3.46
N ARG A 688 2.02 13.71 -2.24
CA ARG A 688 2.00 15.15 -1.90
C ARG A 688 3.10 15.93 -2.61
N ALA A 689 4.29 15.35 -2.81
CA ALA A 689 5.32 16.00 -3.63
C ALA A 689 4.88 16.18 -5.09
N THR A 690 4.19 15.19 -5.65
CA THR A 690 3.62 15.28 -7.00
C THR A 690 2.50 16.32 -7.07
N MET A 691 1.62 16.36 -6.07
CA MET A 691 0.53 17.33 -6.02
C MET A 691 1.04 18.77 -5.89
N ILE A 692 2.00 19.02 -4.99
CA ILE A 692 2.62 20.35 -4.81
C ILE A 692 3.34 20.75 -6.10
N ALA A 693 4.19 19.88 -6.66
CA ALA A 693 4.93 20.19 -7.87
C ALA A 693 4.00 20.51 -9.06
N ARG A 694 2.93 19.72 -9.26
CA ARG A 694 1.93 19.98 -10.31
C ARG A 694 1.23 21.31 -10.14
N THR A 695 0.70 21.54 -8.95
CA THR A 695 -0.09 22.74 -8.65
C THR A 695 0.77 24.00 -8.79
N GLU A 696 2.03 23.94 -8.37
CA GLU A 696 2.96 25.06 -8.49
C GLU A 696 3.52 25.26 -9.88
N THR A 697 3.78 24.18 -10.62
CA THR A 697 4.18 24.28 -12.03
C THR A 697 3.07 24.97 -12.83
N VAL A 698 1.84 24.46 -12.77
CA VAL A 698 0.73 25.02 -13.55
C VAL A 698 0.37 26.42 -13.05
N GLY A 699 0.20 26.59 -11.74
CA GLY A 699 -0.22 27.87 -11.19
C GLY A 699 0.83 28.96 -11.36
N GLY A 700 2.12 28.63 -11.17
CA GLY A 700 3.22 29.58 -11.30
C GLY A 700 3.46 29.97 -12.74
N TYR A 701 3.40 28.99 -13.65
CA TYR A 701 3.54 29.23 -15.08
C TYR A 701 2.42 30.16 -15.57
N ASN A 702 1.14 29.84 -15.29
CA ASN A 702 0.02 30.66 -15.77
C ASN A 702 -0.02 32.05 -15.12
N GLN A 703 0.42 32.18 -13.87
CA GLN A 703 0.54 33.50 -13.23
C GLN A 703 1.60 34.35 -13.92
N ALA A 704 2.77 33.79 -14.22
CA ALA A 704 3.83 34.50 -14.94
C ALA A 704 3.40 34.85 -16.37
N SER A 705 2.76 33.92 -17.09
CA SER A 705 2.20 34.19 -18.42
C SER A 705 1.13 35.27 -18.38
N PHE A 706 0.27 35.28 -17.35
CA PHE A 706 -0.74 36.33 -17.16
C PHE A 706 -0.12 37.70 -16.91
N LEU A 707 0.92 37.80 -16.08
CA LEU A 707 1.63 39.05 -15.82
C LEU A 707 2.36 39.55 -17.08
N ALA A 708 3.02 38.65 -17.80
CA ALA A 708 3.67 38.97 -19.08
C ALA A 708 2.65 39.46 -20.11
N ALA A 709 1.55 38.73 -20.30
CA ALA A 709 0.49 39.12 -21.23
C ALA A 709 -0.14 40.47 -20.87
N LEU A 710 -0.32 40.75 -19.58
CA LEU A 710 -0.84 42.04 -19.10
C LEU A 710 0.11 43.19 -19.44
N ASP A 711 1.42 43.00 -19.29
CA ASP A 711 2.44 44.00 -19.64
C ASP A 711 2.51 44.25 -21.16
N ALA A 712 2.34 43.20 -21.97
CA ALA A 712 2.23 43.26 -23.43
C ALA A 712 0.90 43.83 -23.96
N GLY A 713 -0.05 44.17 -23.09
CA GLY A 713 -1.33 44.77 -23.51
C GLY A 713 -2.40 43.76 -23.96
N ALA A 714 -2.37 42.52 -23.48
CA ALA A 714 -3.47 41.59 -23.68
C ALA A 714 -4.79 42.14 -23.10
N VAL A 715 -5.87 41.99 -23.85
CA VAL A 715 -7.20 42.50 -23.45
C VAL A 715 -8.07 41.38 -22.87
N ARG A 716 -7.92 40.16 -23.40
CA ARG A 716 -8.68 38.98 -22.99
C ARG A 716 -7.77 37.79 -22.74
N LYS A 717 -8.23 36.92 -21.85
CA LYS A 717 -7.64 35.62 -21.57
C LYS A 717 -8.68 34.53 -21.82
N THR A 718 -8.24 33.44 -22.40
CA THR A 718 -9.07 32.30 -22.79
C THR A 718 -8.60 31.07 -22.04
N TRP A 719 -9.53 30.35 -21.43
CA TRP A 719 -9.21 29.13 -20.70
C TRP A 719 -9.05 27.96 -21.67
N LEU A 720 -7.89 27.29 -21.63
CA LEU A 720 -7.64 26.08 -22.40
C LEU A 720 -7.59 24.87 -21.47
N ALA A 721 -8.58 24.00 -21.60
CA ALA A 721 -8.63 22.74 -20.89
C ALA A 721 -7.85 21.66 -21.64
N THR A 722 -7.05 20.87 -20.93
CA THR A 722 -6.44 19.67 -21.53
C THR A 722 -7.53 18.63 -21.80
N ALA A 723 -7.60 18.14 -23.04
CA ALA A 723 -8.66 17.22 -23.48
C ALA A 723 -8.42 15.78 -23.00
N ASP A 724 -8.49 15.54 -21.69
CA ASP A 724 -8.37 14.22 -21.09
C ASP A 724 -9.43 13.93 -20.03
N LYS A 725 -9.54 12.67 -19.62
CA LYS A 725 -10.46 12.22 -18.56
C LYS A 725 -10.10 12.75 -17.16
N ARG A 726 -8.89 13.33 -16.99
CA ARG A 726 -8.39 13.83 -15.71
C ARG A 726 -8.79 15.27 -15.45
N THR A 727 -9.08 16.01 -16.51
CA THR A 727 -9.55 17.39 -16.41
C THR A 727 -10.97 17.41 -15.86
N ARG A 728 -11.25 18.33 -14.93
CA ARG A 728 -12.54 18.37 -14.23
C ARG A 728 -13.65 18.85 -15.15
N GLU A 729 -14.89 18.48 -14.82
CA GLU A 729 -16.05 18.89 -15.62
C GLU A 729 -16.19 20.41 -15.71
N THR A 730 -16.09 21.13 -14.58
CA THR A 730 -16.07 22.61 -14.55
C THR A 730 -14.95 23.21 -15.41
N HIS A 731 -13.80 22.56 -15.49
CA HIS A 731 -12.66 23.02 -16.30
C HIS A 731 -12.88 22.73 -17.79
N ARG A 732 -13.52 21.61 -18.15
CA ARG A 732 -13.91 21.28 -19.53
C ARG A 732 -15.00 22.20 -20.04
N GLN A 733 -15.99 22.51 -19.22
CA GLN A 733 -17.07 23.43 -19.56
C GLN A 733 -16.55 24.86 -19.77
N GLU A 734 -15.51 25.24 -19.02
CA GLU A 734 -14.89 26.56 -19.18
C GLU A 734 -13.89 26.62 -20.35
N ASN A 735 -13.62 25.49 -21.03
CA ASN A 735 -12.74 25.43 -22.19
C ASN A 735 -13.22 26.36 -23.32
N GLY A 736 -12.31 27.18 -23.86
CA GLY A 736 -12.60 28.15 -24.91
C GLY A 736 -13.34 29.39 -24.44
N ARG A 737 -13.68 29.50 -23.14
CA ARG A 737 -14.32 30.71 -22.62
C ARG A 737 -13.29 31.84 -22.47
N SER A 738 -13.54 32.96 -23.13
CA SER A 738 -12.72 34.16 -23.01
C SER A 738 -13.33 35.16 -22.02
N VAL A 739 -12.52 35.74 -21.14
CA VAL A 739 -12.90 36.80 -20.20
C VAL A 739 -11.87 37.94 -20.25
N ALA A 740 -12.27 39.13 -19.78
CA ALA A 740 -11.32 40.24 -19.64
C ALA A 740 -10.20 39.90 -18.63
N MET A 741 -9.01 40.47 -18.82
CA MET A 741 -7.85 40.19 -17.95
C MET A 741 -8.14 40.36 -16.45
N ASN A 742 -8.93 41.37 -16.08
CA ASN A 742 -9.29 41.70 -14.70
C ASN A 742 -10.45 40.88 -14.11
N LYS A 743 -11.14 40.04 -14.91
CA LYS A 743 -12.25 39.19 -14.42
C LYS A 743 -11.75 37.79 -14.06
N ARG A 744 -12.46 37.14 -13.13
CA ARG A 744 -12.30 35.71 -12.81
C ARG A 744 -13.13 34.87 -13.77
N PHE A 745 -12.73 33.63 -13.99
CA PHE A 745 -13.56 32.63 -14.64
C PHE A 745 -14.70 32.23 -13.70
N THR A 746 -15.91 32.06 -14.23
CA THR A 746 -17.13 31.94 -13.44
C THR A 746 -17.23 30.57 -12.78
N LEU A 747 -16.99 29.49 -13.53
CA LEU A 747 -17.14 28.12 -13.03
C LEU A 747 -16.03 27.72 -12.06
N THR A 748 -14.78 28.13 -12.34
CA THR A 748 -13.62 27.78 -11.51
C THR A 748 -13.34 28.80 -10.40
N LYS A 749 -14.01 29.96 -10.42
CA LYS A 749 -13.78 31.10 -9.51
C LYS A 749 -12.31 31.57 -9.48
N SER A 750 -11.53 31.26 -10.51
CA SER A 750 -10.09 31.45 -10.56
C SER A 750 -9.70 32.60 -11.48
N ARG A 751 -8.56 33.25 -11.21
CA ARG A 751 -7.97 34.24 -12.13
C ARG A 751 -7.22 33.57 -13.28
N TRP A 752 -6.65 32.39 -13.02
CA TRP A 752 -5.89 31.55 -13.94
C TRP A 752 -5.89 30.09 -13.44
N PRO A 753 -5.50 29.10 -14.27
CA PRO A 753 -5.38 27.70 -13.84
C PRO A 753 -4.48 27.52 -12.62
N ALA A 754 -4.93 26.76 -11.62
CA ALA A 754 -4.24 26.59 -10.34
C ALA A 754 -3.98 27.90 -9.57
N ASP A 755 -4.95 28.83 -9.59
CA ASP A 755 -4.96 30.01 -8.71
C ASP A 755 -5.12 29.59 -7.23
N PRO A 756 -4.17 29.96 -6.34
CA PRO A 756 -4.24 29.59 -4.92
C PRO A 756 -5.42 30.24 -4.17
N THR A 757 -6.01 31.30 -4.74
CA THR A 757 -7.19 31.97 -4.17
C THR A 757 -8.52 31.32 -4.55
N ALA A 758 -8.51 30.30 -5.42
CA ALA A 758 -9.70 29.52 -5.77
C ALA A 758 -9.89 28.34 -4.82
N PRO A 759 -11.11 27.75 -4.72
CA PRO A 759 -11.33 26.54 -3.96
C PRO A 759 -10.35 25.43 -4.35
N ALA A 760 -9.98 24.59 -3.39
CA ALA A 760 -9.01 23.51 -3.64
C ALA A 760 -9.48 22.59 -4.77
N ALA A 761 -10.78 22.24 -4.79
CA ALA A 761 -11.42 21.46 -5.85
C ALA A 761 -11.19 22.02 -7.27
N GLN A 762 -10.97 23.32 -7.42
CA GLN A 762 -10.81 23.99 -8.71
C GLN A 762 -9.35 24.36 -9.04
N SER A 763 -8.41 24.18 -8.11
CA SER A 763 -7.04 24.69 -8.22
C SER A 763 -5.97 23.60 -8.16
N ILE A 764 -6.13 22.59 -7.30
CA ILE A 764 -5.09 21.55 -7.15
C ILE A 764 -5.02 20.63 -8.37
N GLN A 765 -3.83 20.12 -8.69
CA GLN A 765 -3.61 19.19 -9.82
C GLN A 765 -4.23 19.65 -11.16
N CYS A 766 -4.36 20.96 -11.37
CA CYS A 766 -4.85 21.50 -12.63
C CYS A 766 -3.89 21.15 -13.77
N ARG A 767 -4.41 21.02 -14.99
CA ARG A 767 -3.65 20.85 -16.24
C ARG A 767 -4.11 21.82 -17.33
N CYS A 768 -4.82 22.86 -16.94
CA CYS A 768 -5.33 23.86 -17.87
C CYS A 768 -4.25 24.90 -18.14
N ALA A 769 -4.40 25.62 -19.24
CA ALA A 769 -3.52 26.70 -19.65
C ALA A 769 -4.35 27.94 -19.99
N LEU A 770 -3.66 29.05 -20.21
CA LEU A 770 -4.25 30.27 -20.75
C LEU A 770 -3.68 30.56 -22.14
N THR A 771 -4.53 31.11 -22.99
CA THR A 771 -4.11 31.89 -24.15
C THR A 771 -4.64 33.30 -24.03
N PHE A 772 -4.01 34.22 -24.74
CA PHE A 772 -4.27 35.64 -24.64
C PHE A 772 -4.57 36.24 -26.00
N GLU A 773 -5.51 37.18 -26.02
CA GLU A 773 -5.83 37.99 -27.19
C GLU A 773 -5.22 39.39 -26.96
N PHE A 774 -4.33 39.79 -27.86
CA PHE A 774 -3.69 41.10 -27.90
C PHE A 774 -4.47 42.00 -28.87
N GLU A 775 -4.59 43.29 -28.57
CA GLU A 775 -5.13 44.25 -29.54
C GLU A 775 -4.17 44.33 -30.74
N GLU A 776 -4.69 44.22 -31.97
CA GLU A 776 -3.93 44.58 -33.17
C GLU A 776 -3.60 46.08 -33.08
N SER A 777 -2.30 46.38 -33.09
CA SER A 777 -1.77 47.75 -33.12
C SER A 777 -2.13 48.50 -34.40
#